data_AF-A0A8X8XT39-F1
#
_entry.id   AF-A0A8X8XT39-F1
#
_cell.length_a   1.000
_cell.length_b   1.000
_cell.length_c   1.000
_cell.angle_alpha   90.00
_cell.angle_beta   90.00
_cell.angle_gamma   90.00
#
_symmetry.space_group_name_H-M   'P 1'
#
loop_
_entity.id
_entity.type
_entity.pdbx_description
1 polymer ?
#
loop_
_entity_poly.entity_id
_entity_poly.type
_entity_poly.pdbx_seq_one_letter_code
_entity_poly.pdbx_strand_id
1 'polypeptide(L)'
;MAANDAVLLRSLELRLLRCSIPSDAVAPPQSPIQSSPQFPHHHSLLNDVVLLIESGEYLQALASSSASEALFSSLHLDSLDSAHRFYSELLPECVSSFLNVSGSEDSVELGYKALIVMAVAVVSLLAFNQCNFTGPSVSVPLMPLAKLSILEYKKVGDEWMEWEAWAHKELMSVGSDLCAKFSNLQYLIFGKTLLLKMKDALFEESLSSIDGIRSTSWWLARALFLHQKLLDERSSSLFDLLQVCKNESFSYLGTLEKIEEYWCPNEDCSTILSLLQLEAGMVELYYGRVDTSKQHFESAAEVSNFNFYLTGALGFRTVHQVEPKAQLLLVTGTNNGSAKSSSNNNFPPPQSSENEASDILMTPRFAVDEKNSESVEQDAKQHSVAANPLTATQQALILAQCLLVEKKARNDEMQKWEMAPYIEAIDSQSPSPFMIGTSSLCHNCQQFSILIGSRLANHDPTFFISQLRCFCNLLRVRWESSRSRTKQRSLMMMEQLVEGVCNHSPGPGVAERLYYCFGMNIPPISALRKEYGDLLVSCGLIGEALKIYEDLELWDNLIYCYQLMDKKAAAVELIKKRLCEKPSDPRLWCSLGDVTNDDTSYEKALEVSGLRSARAYRSLARSAYNRGEYEKSKILWESAMGLNSLYPDGWFALGAAALKSRDVDKALDAFTRAVQLDPENGEAWNNIACLHMVKKRSKEAFIAFKEALKLKRESWQMWENYSQVAVDIGNLSQAMEAVQKVLDLTNKKRCDSGLLERIMLEIEERTLISHSESNVANSDSSHTAPVNVSSNVANANGVQTDSARRREAEHLIELIGKILRQIVQSCGNADIWGLYARWHKLKGDLAMCSEALLKQVRSYQGSDLWKDKDRFVKFANASLELCKVYQELALRGNSRRELFAAEMHVKSTIKQAIDHSNTKEYGDLVACLEDDVTTEMGAHWVELGINQFTRLNYPVLLCQSNLSPWLTQFEGLWARDFLSEAASDTRVQAR
;
A
#
# COMPACT_ATOMS: atom_id res chain seq x y z
N MET A 1 14.57 50.20 -18.76
CA MET A 1 13.54 49.64 -19.66
C MET A 1 13.55 48.12 -19.55
N ALA A 2 14.63 47.43 -19.96
CA ALA A 2 14.76 45.96 -19.83
C ALA A 2 14.40 45.37 -18.44
N ALA A 3 14.80 46.00 -17.34
CA ALA A 3 14.43 45.53 -15.98
C ALA A 3 12.92 45.66 -15.67
N ASN A 4 12.24 46.69 -16.19
CA ASN A 4 10.79 46.85 -16.01
C ASN A 4 10.00 45.88 -16.89
N ASP A 5 10.48 45.61 -18.11
CA ASP A 5 9.84 44.65 -19.01
C ASP A 5 9.99 43.20 -18.50
N ALA A 6 11.14 42.86 -17.88
CA ALA A 6 11.35 41.57 -17.22
C ALA A 6 10.40 41.36 -16.02
N VAL A 7 10.19 42.39 -15.19
CA VAL A 7 9.22 42.34 -14.08
C VAL A 7 7.80 42.10 -14.60
N LEU A 8 7.44 42.70 -15.73
CA LEU A 8 6.12 42.55 -16.32
C LEU A 8 5.90 41.18 -16.97
N LEU A 9 6.93 40.58 -17.58
CA LEU A 9 6.88 39.18 -18.03
C LEU A 9 6.63 38.22 -16.87
N ARG A 10 7.37 38.41 -15.76
CA ARG A 10 7.23 37.59 -14.55
C ARG A 10 5.87 37.75 -13.88
N SER A 11 5.28 38.94 -13.92
CA SER A 11 3.93 39.15 -13.37
C SER A 11 2.84 38.45 -14.19
N LEU A 12 2.97 38.41 -15.52
CA LEU A 12 2.06 37.66 -16.40
C LEU A 12 2.20 36.15 -16.20
N GLU A 13 3.42 35.65 -16.04
CA GLU A 13 3.66 34.24 -15.68
C GLU A 13 2.98 33.87 -14.35
N LEU A 14 3.13 34.72 -13.32
CA LEU A 14 2.50 34.51 -12.02
C LEU A 14 0.96 34.49 -12.12
N ARG A 15 0.37 35.35 -12.96
CA ARG A 15 -1.07 35.35 -13.24
C ARG A 15 -1.54 34.04 -13.87
N LEU A 16 -0.79 33.50 -14.83
CA LEU A 16 -1.09 32.18 -15.41
C LEU A 16 -1.07 31.08 -14.34
N LEU A 17 -0.07 31.08 -13.45
CA LEU A 17 -0.04 30.12 -12.33
C LEU A 17 -1.26 30.28 -11.40
N ARG A 18 -1.64 31.52 -11.07
CA ARG A 18 -2.79 31.85 -10.22
C ARG A 18 -4.14 31.40 -10.76
N CYS A 19 -4.25 31.09 -12.06
CA CYS A 19 -5.45 30.44 -12.60
C CYS A 19 -5.71 29.04 -11.98
N SER A 20 -4.72 28.46 -11.30
CA SER A 20 -4.82 27.18 -10.58
C SER A 20 -4.55 27.28 -9.07
N ILE A 21 -4.09 28.45 -8.59
CA ILE A 21 -3.67 28.71 -7.21
C ILE A 21 -4.45 29.92 -6.71
N PRO A 22 -5.34 29.78 -5.72
CA PRO A 22 -6.07 30.93 -5.20
C PRO A 22 -5.13 31.87 -4.46
N SER A 23 -5.44 33.16 -4.55
CA SER A 23 -4.82 34.22 -3.75
C SER A 23 -5.64 34.39 -2.47
N ASP A 24 -5.00 34.34 -1.30
CA ASP A 24 -5.66 34.68 -0.03
C ASP A 24 -5.81 36.23 0.11
N ALA A 25 -5.08 37.00 -0.72
CA ALA A 25 -5.21 38.45 -0.80
C ALA A 25 -6.46 38.89 -1.61
N VAL A 26 -7.26 39.78 -1.00
CA VAL A 26 -8.39 40.49 -1.60
C VAL A 26 -7.94 41.24 -2.85
N ALA A 27 -8.55 40.87 -3.97
CA ALA A 27 -8.50 41.48 -5.31
C ALA A 27 -7.10 41.59 -5.96
N PRO A 28 -6.95 41.18 -7.23
CA PRO A 28 -5.76 41.56 -7.99
C PRO A 28 -5.69 43.10 -8.04
N PRO A 29 -4.51 43.72 -7.95
CA PRO A 29 -4.39 45.14 -8.18
C PRO A 29 -4.92 45.46 -9.59
N GLN A 30 -6.11 46.03 -9.69
CA GLN A 30 -6.69 46.61 -10.90
C GLN A 30 -5.98 47.92 -11.28
N SER A 31 -4.66 48.02 -11.11
CA SER A 31 -3.91 49.14 -11.65
C SER A 31 -3.51 48.79 -13.09
N PRO A 32 -4.00 49.52 -14.11
CA PRO A 32 -3.48 49.38 -15.46
C PRO A 32 -2.00 49.77 -15.42
N ILE A 33 -1.11 48.78 -15.52
CA ILE A 33 0.31 49.02 -15.64
C ILE A 33 0.51 49.72 -16.99
N GLN A 34 1.03 50.94 -16.97
CA GLN A 34 1.22 51.75 -18.17
C GLN A 34 2.12 51.02 -19.17
N SER A 35 1.63 50.87 -20.40
CA SER A 35 2.31 50.23 -21.52
C SER A 35 3.71 50.82 -21.75
N SER A 36 4.74 49.97 -21.86
CA SER A 36 6.03 50.40 -22.39
C SER A 36 5.87 50.75 -23.88
N PRO A 37 6.38 51.90 -24.36
CA PRO A 37 6.07 52.43 -25.68
C PRO A 37 6.69 51.65 -26.86
N GLN A 38 7.46 50.59 -26.62
CA GLN A 38 8.23 49.86 -27.65
C GLN A 38 7.58 48.56 -28.15
N PHE A 39 6.74 47.87 -27.35
CA PHE A 39 6.11 46.59 -27.77
C PHE A 39 4.61 46.49 -27.42
N PRO A 40 3.77 47.45 -27.82
CA PRO A 40 2.35 47.51 -27.43
C PRO A 40 1.50 46.34 -27.95
N HIS A 41 1.87 45.73 -29.08
CA HIS A 41 1.06 44.67 -29.72
C HIS A 41 1.15 43.32 -28.98
N HIS A 42 2.33 42.72 -28.82
CA HIS A 42 2.45 41.41 -28.16
C HIS A 42 2.00 41.42 -26.69
N HIS A 43 2.25 42.53 -25.98
CA HIS A 43 1.80 42.70 -24.60
C HIS A 43 0.26 42.76 -24.48
N SER A 44 -0.42 43.51 -25.36
CA SER A 44 -1.88 43.58 -25.35
C SER A 44 -2.51 42.22 -25.68
N LEU A 45 -1.97 41.51 -26.69
CA LEU A 45 -2.46 40.19 -27.06
C LEU A 45 -2.35 39.18 -25.92
N LEU A 46 -1.19 39.13 -25.25
CA LEU A 46 -0.96 38.21 -24.14
C LEU A 46 -1.87 38.55 -22.95
N ASN A 47 -2.04 39.84 -22.65
CA ASN A 47 -2.93 40.27 -21.57
C ASN A 47 -4.39 39.91 -21.84
N ASP A 48 -4.88 40.06 -23.09
CA ASP A 48 -6.24 39.67 -23.48
C ASP A 48 -6.46 38.16 -23.28
N VAL A 49 -5.50 37.34 -23.70
CA VAL A 49 -5.55 35.86 -23.51
C VAL A 49 -5.55 35.51 -22.03
N VAL A 50 -4.67 36.13 -21.22
CA VAL A 50 -4.61 35.88 -19.77
C VAL A 50 -5.93 36.27 -19.09
N LEU A 51 -6.55 37.39 -19.47
CA LEU A 51 -7.85 37.79 -18.93
C LEU A 51 -8.97 36.78 -19.26
N LEU A 52 -8.97 36.22 -20.48
CA LEU A 52 -9.92 35.18 -20.87
C LEU A 52 -9.68 33.85 -20.12
N ILE A 53 -8.43 33.54 -19.76
CA ILE A 53 -8.10 32.38 -18.92
C ILE A 53 -8.61 32.62 -17.49
N GLU A 54 -8.36 33.81 -16.93
CA GLU A 54 -8.78 34.18 -15.57
C GLU A 54 -10.31 34.20 -15.44
N SER A 55 -11.04 34.57 -16.49
CA SER A 55 -12.52 34.53 -16.51
C SER A 55 -13.10 33.12 -16.71
N GLY A 56 -12.29 32.14 -17.08
CA GLY A 56 -12.73 30.76 -17.35
C GLY A 56 -13.31 30.55 -18.75
N GLU A 57 -13.09 31.48 -19.68
CA GLU A 57 -13.56 31.40 -21.06
C GLU A 57 -12.52 30.78 -22.00
N TYR A 58 -12.12 29.53 -21.72
CA TYR A 58 -11.00 28.86 -22.41
C TYR A 58 -11.21 28.69 -23.91
N LEU A 59 -12.45 28.48 -24.36
CA LEU A 59 -12.76 28.38 -25.78
C LEU A 59 -12.51 29.70 -26.51
N GLN A 60 -12.90 30.82 -25.90
CA GLN A 60 -12.67 32.13 -26.47
C GLN A 60 -11.18 32.48 -26.45
N ALA A 61 -10.45 32.08 -25.41
CA ALA A 61 -9.00 32.24 -25.35
C ALA A 61 -8.29 31.49 -26.49
N LEU A 62 -8.69 30.25 -26.80
CA LEU A 62 -8.14 29.48 -27.93
C LEU A 62 -8.61 29.98 -29.29
N ALA A 63 -9.84 30.47 -29.37
CA ALA A 63 -10.41 31.04 -30.60
C ALA A 63 -9.96 32.48 -30.87
N SER A 64 -9.35 33.14 -29.88
CA SER A 64 -8.88 34.51 -30.02
C SER A 64 -7.96 34.59 -31.24
N SER A 65 -8.29 35.52 -32.15
CA SER A 65 -7.55 35.78 -33.39
C SER A 65 -6.07 36.02 -33.11
N SER A 66 -5.76 36.58 -31.94
CA SER A 66 -4.45 37.04 -31.51
C SER A 66 -3.39 35.93 -31.30
N ALA A 67 -3.71 34.85 -30.58
CA ALA A 67 -2.73 33.81 -30.24
C ALA A 67 -2.63 32.72 -31.31
N SER A 68 -3.76 32.38 -31.93
CA SER A 68 -3.82 31.40 -33.01
C SER A 68 -3.25 31.95 -34.33
N GLU A 69 -3.46 33.23 -34.67
CA GLU A 69 -2.80 33.82 -35.84
C GLU A 69 -1.30 33.97 -35.65
N ALA A 70 -0.81 34.30 -34.44
CA ALA A 70 0.62 34.49 -34.20
C ALA A 70 1.41 33.18 -34.37
N LEU A 71 0.95 32.08 -33.76
CA LEU A 71 1.62 30.77 -33.81
C LEU A 71 1.50 30.07 -35.16
N PHE A 72 0.39 30.28 -35.87
CA PHE A 72 0.04 29.52 -37.08
C PHE A 72 -0.02 30.37 -38.36
N SER A 73 0.48 31.61 -38.33
CA SER A 73 0.57 32.51 -39.50
C SER A 73 1.34 31.93 -40.68
N SER A 74 2.27 31.00 -40.42
CA SER A 74 3.13 30.35 -41.42
C SER A 74 2.58 29.03 -41.99
N LEU A 75 1.45 28.51 -41.51
CA LEU A 75 0.91 27.23 -42.00
C LEU A 75 0.27 27.37 -43.38
N HIS A 76 0.81 26.66 -44.37
CA HIS A 76 0.11 26.38 -45.61
C HIS A 76 -0.96 25.30 -45.36
N LEU A 77 -2.23 25.72 -45.26
CA LEU A 77 -3.40 24.88 -44.94
C LEU A 77 -3.66 23.75 -45.94
N ASP A 78 -3.07 23.76 -47.14
CA ASP A 78 -3.31 22.76 -48.19
C ASP A 78 -2.65 21.39 -47.93
N SER A 79 -2.03 21.17 -46.76
CA SER A 79 -1.18 19.98 -46.46
C SER A 79 -1.55 19.16 -45.21
N LEU A 80 -2.73 19.41 -44.61
CA LEU A 80 -3.22 18.70 -43.42
C LEU A 80 -3.78 17.30 -43.78
N ASP A 81 -2.88 16.36 -44.08
CA ASP A 81 -3.27 15.00 -44.50
C ASP A 81 -3.49 14.02 -43.32
N SER A 82 -2.94 14.29 -42.12
CA SER A 82 -3.12 13.43 -40.94
C SER A 82 -2.78 14.09 -39.60
N ALA A 83 -3.39 13.59 -38.52
CA ALA A 83 -3.09 14.00 -37.13
C ALA A 83 -1.61 13.80 -36.76
N HIS A 84 -1.02 12.67 -37.16
CA HIS A 84 0.38 12.36 -36.88
C HIS A 84 1.32 13.43 -37.46
N ARG A 85 1.14 13.78 -38.75
CA ARG A 85 1.93 14.82 -39.42
C ARG A 85 1.78 16.18 -38.71
N PHE A 86 0.58 16.54 -38.29
CA PHE A 86 0.34 17.78 -37.57
C PHE A 86 1.12 17.85 -36.26
N TYR A 87 1.01 16.84 -35.40
CA TYR A 87 1.65 16.88 -34.07
C TYR A 87 3.16 16.59 -34.09
N SER A 88 3.64 15.78 -35.03
CA SER A 88 5.05 15.37 -35.09
C SER A 88 5.94 16.28 -35.93
N GLU A 89 5.40 16.92 -36.98
CA GLU A 89 6.18 17.74 -37.91
C GLU A 89 5.74 19.21 -37.86
N LEU A 90 4.48 19.48 -38.21
CA LEU A 90 4.00 20.85 -38.43
C LEU A 90 3.98 21.69 -37.15
N LEU A 91 3.47 21.15 -36.05
CA LEU A 91 3.37 21.87 -34.78
C LEU A 91 4.75 22.23 -34.22
N PRO A 92 5.73 21.30 -34.13
CA PRO A 92 7.12 21.64 -33.83
C PRO A 92 7.71 22.71 -34.74
N GLU A 93 7.56 22.60 -36.07
CA GLU A 93 8.08 23.58 -37.03
C GLU A 93 7.47 24.97 -36.82
N CYS A 94 6.17 25.05 -36.53
CA CYS A 94 5.49 26.32 -36.23
C CYS A 94 6.05 26.97 -34.97
N VAL A 95 6.23 26.19 -33.88
CA VAL A 95 6.79 26.69 -32.62
C VAL A 95 8.22 27.15 -32.83
N SER A 96 9.07 26.35 -33.48
CA SER A 96 10.45 26.73 -33.77
C SER A 96 10.53 27.95 -34.69
N SER A 97 9.71 28.05 -35.74
CA SER A 97 9.67 29.23 -36.61
C SER A 97 9.19 30.48 -35.88
N PHE A 98 8.23 30.34 -34.96
CA PHE A 98 7.71 31.46 -34.18
C PHE A 98 8.74 31.98 -33.18
N LEU A 99 9.54 31.08 -32.60
CA LEU A 99 10.62 31.42 -31.68
C LEU A 99 11.90 31.91 -32.43
N ASN A 100 12.19 31.40 -33.63
CA ASN A 100 13.43 31.66 -34.41
C ASN A 100 13.37 32.86 -35.37
N VAL A 101 12.74 33.97 -35.03
CA VAL A 101 12.74 35.15 -35.93
C VAL A 101 14.15 35.75 -36.00
N SER A 102 14.87 35.36 -37.05
CA SER A 102 16.21 35.84 -37.42
C SER A 102 16.20 37.36 -37.63
N GLY A 103 16.61 38.13 -36.62
CA GLY A 103 16.95 39.55 -36.80
C GLY A 103 16.70 40.53 -35.66
N SER A 104 16.09 40.16 -34.52
CA SER A 104 16.01 41.07 -33.36
C SER A 104 16.90 40.58 -32.21
N GLU A 105 17.87 41.41 -31.82
CA GLU A 105 18.74 41.23 -30.65
C GLU A 105 17.99 41.38 -29.30
N ASP A 106 16.65 41.41 -29.31
CA ASP A 106 15.79 41.75 -28.17
C ASP A 106 15.26 40.50 -27.45
N SER A 107 16.06 39.99 -26.51
CA SER A 107 15.71 38.95 -25.53
C SER A 107 14.32 39.08 -24.85
N VAL A 108 13.79 40.29 -24.72
CA VAL A 108 12.47 40.58 -24.13
C VAL A 108 11.33 40.14 -25.07
N GLU A 109 11.50 40.34 -26.39
CA GLU A 109 10.50 39.94 -27.39
C GLU A 109 10.34 38.42 -27.43
N LEU A 110 11.46 37.70 -27.34
CA LEU A 110 11.48 36.24 -27.21
C LEU A 110 10.72 35.77 -25.96
N GLY A 111 10.88 36.48 -24.83
CA GLY A 111 10.14 36.20 -23.60
C GLY A 111 8.62 36.32 -23.76
N TYR A 112 8.13 37.34 -24.48
CA TYR A 112 6.70 37.46 -24.78
C TYR A 112 6.20 36.34 -25.70
N LYS A 113 6.95 36.01 -26.75
CA LYS A 113 6.61 34.89 -27.66
C LYS A 113 6.52 33.56 -26.91
N ALA A 114 7.49 33.30 -26.04
CA ALA A 114 7.52 32.12 -25.20
C ALA A 114 6.32 32.06 -24.22
N LEU A 115 5.93 33.19 -23.61
CA LEU A 115 4.73 33.25 -22.76
C LEU A 115 3.42 33.06 -23.55
N ILE A 116 3.34 33.50 -24.81
CA ILE A 116 2.16 33.23 -25.66
C ILE A 116 2.03 31.73 -25.92
N VAL A 117 3.13 31.04 -26.26
CA VAL A 117 3.14 29.57 -26.42
C VAL A 117 2.69 28.90 -25.13
N MET A 118 3.23 29.33 -23.97
CA MET A 118 2.82 28.81 -22.67
C MET A 118 1.34 29.08 -22.37
N ALA A 119 0.84 30.28 -22.61
CA ALA A 119 -0.56 30.63 -22.36
C ALA A 119 -1.50 29.73 -23.17
N VAL A 120 -1.22 29.51 -24.47
CA VAL A 120 -2.00 28.60 -25.32
C VAL A 120 -1.96 27.15 -24.82
N ALA A 121 -0.78 26.70 -24.37
CA ALA A 121 -0.65 25.38 -23.76
C ALA A 121 -1.46 25.26 -22.46
N VAL A 122 -1.38 26.25 -21.56
CA VAL A 122 -2.11 26.30 -20.30
C VAL A 122 -3.62 26.32 -20.55
N VAL A 123 -4.12 27.14 -21.48
CA VAL A 123 -5.55 27.17 -21.84
C VAL A 123 -6.02 25.79 -22.29
N SER A 124 -5.22 25.11 -23.12
CA SER A 124 -5.55 23.77 -23.63
C SER A 124 -5.64 22.74 -22.50
N LEU A 125 -4.72 22.80 -21.53
CA LEU A 125 -4.74 21.94 -20.34
C LEU A 125 -5.92 22.24 -19.43
N LEU A 126 -6.25 23.51 -19.20
CA LEU A 126 -7.38 23.92 -18.35
C LEU A 126 -8.72 23.56 -19.00
N ALA A 127 -8.86 23.75 -20.32
CA ALA A 127 -10.04 23.31 -21.07
C ALA A 127 -10.23 21.78 -20.99
N PHE A 128 -9.14 21.01 -21.12
CA PHE A 128 -9.16 19.56 -20.94
C PHE A 128 -9.61 19.17 -19.53
N ASN A 129 -9.07 19.82 -18.49
CA ASN A 129 -9.44 19.58 -17.10
C ASN A 129 -10.89 19.95 -16.79
N GLN A 130 -11.39 21.05 -17.35
CA GLN A 130 -12.79 21.42 -17.23
C GLN A 130 -13.70 20.30 -17.74
N CYS A 131 -13.40 19.74 -18.92
CA CYS A 131 -14.23 18.72 -19.52
C CYS A 131 -14.18 17.36 -18.79
N ASN A 132 -13.03 17.01 -18.18
CA ASN A 132 -12.79 15.65 -17.71
C ASN A 132 -12.60 15.51 -16.18
N PHE A 133 -12.42 16.60 -15.43
CA PHE A 133 -12.17 16.57 -13.98
C PHE A 133 -13.11 17.46 -13.18
N THR A 134 -13.27 18.72 -13.57
CA THR A 134 -13.92 19.72 -12.71
C THR A 134 -15.37 20.04 -13.11
N GLY A 135 -15.70 19.86 -14.39
CA GLY A 135 -17.00 20.18 -14.96
C GLY A 135 -17.29 21.70 -15.01
N PRO A 136 -18.36 22.10 -15.72
CA PRO A 136 -19.23 21.25 -16.53
C PRO A 136 -18.62 20.94 -17.90
N SER A 137 -19.06 19.86 -18.54
CA SER A 137 -18.63 19.51 -19.90
C SER A 137 -19.11 20.55 -20.90
N VAL A 138 -18.19 21.16 -21.64
CA VAL A 138 -18.51 22.08 -22.73
C VAL A 138 -18.32 21.33 -24.06
N SER A 139 -19.18 21.60 -25.05
CA SER A 139 -18.94 21.16 -26.42
C SER A 139 -17.79 21.97 -27.01
N VAL A 140 -16.58 21.50 -26.72
CA VAL A 140 -15.34 22.04 -27.27
C VAL A 140 -15.18 21.51 -28.69
N PRO A 141 -14.72 22.32 -29.67
CA PRO A 141 -14.39 21.81 -31.00
C PRO A 141 -13.35 20.69 -30.89
N LEU A 142 -13.49 19.62 -31.68
CA LEU A 142 -12.61 18.46 -31.65
C LEU A 142 -11.14 18.78 -31.98
N MET A 143 -10.87 19.98 -32.51
CA MET A 143 -9.53 20.48 -32.80
C MET A 143 -9.26 21.80 -32.04
N PRO A 144 -8.09 21.96 -31.38
CA PRO A 144 -7.79 23.09 -30.49
C PRO A 144 -7.75 24.48 -31.14
N LEU A 145 -7.89 24.58 -32.46
CA LEU A 145 -7.80 25.83 -33.21
C LEU A 145 -9.11 26.13 -33.94
N ALA A 146 -9.89 27.07 -33.42
CA ALA A 146 -11.20 27.43 -33.94
C ALA A 146 -11.17 27.96 -35.41
N LYS A 147 -10.02 28.44 -35.91
CA LYS A 147 -9.90 29.05 -37.24
C LYS A 147 -9.79 28.06 -38.41
N LEU A 148 -9.46 26.79 -38.14
CA LEU A 148 -9.45 25.73 -39.15
C LEU A 148 -10.87 25.22 -39.49
N SER A 149 -11.91 25.72 -38.82
CA SER A 149 -13.29 25.27 -38.97
C SER A 149 -14.11 25.97 -40.08
N ILE A 150 -13.55 26.97 -40.77
CA ILE A 150 -14.31 27.75 -41.80
C ILE A 150 -14.20 27.13 -43.20
N LEU A 151 -13.17 26.33 -43.48
CA LEU A 151 -13.09 25.53 -44.71
C LEU A 151 -13.60 24.12 -44.41
N GLU A 152 -14.86 23.89 -44.77
CA GLU A 152 -15.51 22.57 -44.85
C GLU A 152 -16.09 21.95 -43.57
N TYR A 153 -17.00 22.67 -42.90
CA TYR A 153 -18.05 22.06 -42.03
C TYR A 153 -18.97 21.04 -42.78
N LYS A 154 -18.69 20.75 -44.06
CA LYS A 154 -19.53 19.96 -44.98
C LYS A 154 -18.88 18.69 -45.52
N LYS A 155 -17.66 18.35 -45.13
CA LYS A 155 -17.04 17.09 -45.56
C LYS A 155 -16.51 16.31 -44.35
N VAL A 156 -16.98 15.06 -44.29
CA VAL A 156 -16.40 13.91 -43.59
C VAL A 156 -16.51 13.92 -42.06
N GLY A 157 -17.53 13.22 -41.54
CA GLY A 157 -17.57 12.78 -40.13
C GLY A 157 -16.55 11.68 -39.81
N ASP A 158 -16.05 10.97 -40.82
CA ASP A 158 -15.08 9.86 -40.66
C ASP A 158 -13.66 10.36 -40.36
N GLU A 159 -13.20 11.47 -40.96
CA GLU A 159 -11.85 12.04 -40.73
C GLU A 159 -11.66 12.48 -39.27
N TRP A 160 -12.70 12.99 -38.60
CA TRP A 160 -12.61 13.43 -37.20
C TRP A 160 -12.53 12.26 -36.21
N MET A 161 -13.14 11.12 -36.54
CA MET A 161 -12.95 9.88 -35.79
C MET A 161 -11.49 9.43 -35.83
N GLU A 162 -10.74 9.75 -36.88
CA GLU A 162 -9.32 9.44 -36.98
C GLU A 162 -8.45 10.25 -36.01
N TRP A 163 -8.77 11.53 -35.75
CA TRP A 163 -7.99 12.37 -34.82
C TRP A 163 -8.17 11.95 -33.37
N GLU A 164 -9.40 11.63 -32.95
CA GLU A 164 -9.67 11.12 -31.61
C GLU A 164 -9.07 9.72 -31.43
N ALA A 165 -9.20 8.84 -32.42
CA ALA A 165 -8.57 7.52 -32.42
C ALA A 165 -7.03 7.62 -32.39
N TRP A 166 -6.45 8.59 -33.11
CA TRP A 166 -5.02 8.86 -33.06
C TRP A 166 -4.59 9.33 -31.67
N ALA A 167 -5.27 10.31 -31.07
CA ALA A 167 -4.94 10.79 -29.73
C ALA A 167 -5.05 9.67 -28.67
N HIS A 168 -6.07 8.83 -28.80
CA HIS A 168 -6.23 7.64 -27.96
C HIS A 168 -5.03 6.68 -28.12
N LYS A 169 -4.58 6.41 -29.36
CA LYS A 169 -3.42 5.55 -29.64
C LYS A 169 -2.10 6.15 -29.12
N GLU A 170 -1.90 7.45 -29.27
CA GLU A 170 -0.70 8.14 -28.78
C GLU A 170 -0.61 8.12 -27.26
N LEU A 171 -1.71 8.36 -26.54
CA LEU A 171 -1.71 8.31 -25.08
C LEU A 171 -1.43 6.90 -24.55
N MET A 172 -1.92 5.85 -25.25
CA MET A 172 -1.66 4.45 -24.88
C MET A 172 -0.27 3.95 -25.29
N SER A 173 0.49 4.71 -26.08
CA SER A 173 1.84 4.31 -26.54
C SER A 173 2.83 4.06 -25.38
N VAL A 174 2.53 4.59 -24.19
CA VAL A 174 3.29 4.41 -22.95
C VAL A 174 3.05 3.06 -22.25
N GLY A 175 2.30 2.15 -22.87
CA GLY A 175 2.18 0.74 -22.45
C GLY A 175 0.96 0.40 -21.59
N SER A 176 -0.03 1.29 -21.50
CA SER A 176 -1.27 1.07 -20.74
C SER A 176 -2.49 1.59 -21.51
N ASP A 177 -3.63 0.94 -21.30
CA ASP A 177 -4.91 1.34 -21.87
C ASP A 177 -5.51 2.53 -21.12
N LEU A 178 -6.41 3.28 -21.79
CA LEU A 178 -7.19 4.33 -21.10
C LEU A 178 -8.20 3.70 -20.13
N CYS A 179 -8.34 4.31 -18.95
CA CYS A 179 -9.18 3.78 -17.88
C CYS A 179 -10.70 3.96 -18.13
N ALA A 180 -11.11 4.81 -19.06
CA ALA A 180 -12.49 5.03 -19.48
C ALA A 180 -12.56 5.87 -20.77
N LYS A 181 -13.78 6.21 -21.22
CA LYS A 181 -14.02 7.23 -22.23
C LYS A 181 -13.72 8.65 -21.70
N PHE A 182 -13.02 9.43 -22.49
CA PHE A 182 -12.65 10.83 -22.20
C PHE A 182 -13.02 11.72 -23.38
N SER A 183 -13.25 13.00 -23.11
CA SER A 183 -13.55 13.99 -24.15
C SER A 183 -12.32 14.84 -24.45
N ASN A 184 -12.11 15.18 -25.74
CA ASN A 184 -11.10 16.16 -26.18
C ASN A 184 -9.66 15.80 -25.81
N LEU A 185 -9.27 14.52 -25.93
CA LEU A 185 -7.90 14.04 -25.66
C LEU A 185 -6.82 14.82 -26.43
N GLN A 186 -7.18 15.38 -27.60
CA GLN A 186 -6.27 16.17 -28.44
C GLN A 186 -5.71 17.40 -27.71
N TYR A 187 -6.49 18.00 -26.80
CA TYR A 187 -6.11 19.22 -26.07
C TYR A 187 -4.97 18.97 -25.07
N LEU A 188 -4.99 17.80 -24.41
CA LEU A 188 -3.90 17.39 -23.53
C LEU A 188 -2.60 17.18 -24.31
N ILE A 189 -2.68 16.46 -25.44
CA ILE A 189 -1.52 16.22 -26.30
C ILE A 189 -0.99 17.55 -26.85
N PHE A 190 -1.88 18.43 -27.30
CA PHE A 190 -1.51 19.74 -27.82
C PHE A 190 -0.77 20.60 -26.80
N GLY A 191 -1.35 20.78 -25.60
CA GLY A 191 -0.68 21.52 -24.53
C GLY A 191 0.66 20.90 -24.12
N LYS A 192 0.72 19.56 -24.01
CA LYS A 192 1.95 18.82 -23.69
C LYS A 192 3.03 19.02 -24.76
N THR A 193 2.69 18.91 -26.04
CA THR A 193 3.65 19.07 -27.15
C THR A 193 4.17 20.50 -27.23
N LEU A 194 3.32 21.51 -27.04
CA LEU A 194 3.74 22.91 -26.97
C LEU A 194 4.75 23.16 -25.85
N LEU A 195 4.47 22.66 -24.64
CA LEU A 195 5.39 22.81 -23.49
C LEU A 195 6.71 22.08 -23.70
N LEU A 196 6.68 20.88 -24.29
CA LEU A 196 7.90 20.14 -24.63
C LEU A 196 8.73 20.88 -25.67
N LYS A 197 8.12 21.39 -26.75
CA LYS A 197 8.85 22.09 -27.80
C LYS A 197 9.37 23.45 -27.37
N MET A 198 8.60 24.16 -26.57
CA MET A 198 9.08 25.37 -25.90
C MET A 198 10.31 25.07 -25.04
N LYS A 199 10.30 23.96 -24.28
CA LYS A 199 11.46 23.55 -23.48
C LYS A 199 12.67 23.16 -24.33
N ASP A 200 12.48 22.41 -25.41
CA ASP A 200 13.55 22.03 -26.35
C ASP A 200 14.23 23.29 -26.94
N ALA A 201 13.41 24.25 -27.41
CA ALA A 201 13.90 25.50 -28.00
C ALA A 201 14.67 26.37 -26.99
N LEU A 202 14.24 26.41 -25.73
CA LEU A 202 14.94 27.12 -24.66
C LEU A 202 16.28 26.46 -24.27
N PHE A 203 16.54 25.21 -24.68
CA PHE A 203 17.76 24.46 -24.36
C PHE A 203 18.83 24.54 -25.47
N GLU A 204 18.44 24.65 -26.73
CA GLU A 204 19.36 24.64 -27.89
C GLU A 204 20.08 25.98 -28.14
N GLU A 205 19.51 27.10 -27.75
CA GLU A 205 20.16 28.42 -27.84
C GLU A 205 20.84 28.78 -26.52
N SER A 206 22.06 29.34 -26.60
CA SER A 206 22.86 29.80 -25.46
C SER A 206 22.24 31.01 -24.73
N LEU A 207 21.08 30.82 -24.10
CA LEU A 207 20.38 31.77 -23.22
C LEU A 207 20.93 31.65 -21.80
N SER A 208 22.22 31.98 -21.61
CA SER A 208 22.87 31.95 -20.30
C SER A 208 22.71 33.23 -19.47
N SER A 209 21.93 34.23 -19.92
CA SER A 209 21.89 35.53 -19.22
C SER A 209 20.53 36.23 -19.09
N ILE A 210 19.41 35.64 -19.51
CA ILE A 210 18.08 36.11 -19.07
C ILE A 210 17.23 34.94 -18.60
N ASP A 211 17.04 34.90 -17.29
CA ASP A 211 15.83 34.53 -16.55
C ASP A 211 14.61 34.08 -17.38
N GLY A 212 14.69 32.88 -17.97
CA GLY A 212 13.59 32.22 -18.68
C GLY A 212 12.40 31.90 -17.76
N ILE A 213 11.25 31.64 -18.37
CA ILE A 213 9.97 31.36 -17.71
C ILE A 213 10.11 30.11 -16.83
N ARG A 214 10.26 30.30 -15.50
CA ARG A 214 10.66 29.24 -14.55
C ARG A 214 9.55 28.21 -14.29
N SER A 215 8.30 28.53 -14.60
CA SER A 215 7.14 27.66 -14.42
C SER A 215 6.93 26.61 -15.52
N THR A 216 7.72 26.63 -16.60
CA THR A 216 7.55 25.72 -17.75
C THR A 216 7.59 24.24 -17.36
N SER A 217 8.62 23.82 -16.61
CA SER A 217 8.75 22.43 -16.14
C SER A 217 7.63 22.04 -15.16
N TRP A 218 7.08 23.01 -14.42
CA TRP A 218 5.97 22.75 -13.51
C TRP A 218 4.66 22.49 -14.27
N TRP A 219 4.35 23.32 -15.28
CA TRP A 219 3.21 23.07 -16.18
C TRP A 219 3.35 21.78 -16.98
N LEU A 220 4.56 21.44 -17.41
CA LEU A 220 4.83 20.17 -18.08
C LEU A 220 4.62 18.98 -17.13
N ALA A 221 5.05 19.09 -15.87
CA ALA A 221 4.78 18.08 -14.84
C ALA A 221 3.27 17.87 -14.63
N ARG A 222 2.49 18.96 -14.60
CA ARG A 222 1.01 18.89 -14.53
C ARG A 222 0.41 18.16 -15.73
N ALA A 223 0.85 18.49 -16.95
CA ALA A 223 0.38 17.81 -18.17
C ALA A 223 0.73 16.31 -18.20
N LEU A 224 1.95 15.94 -17.79
CA LEU A 224 2.39 14.55 -17.69
C LEU A 224 1.62 13.78 -16.61
N PHE A 225 1.32 14.41 -15.49
CA PHE A 225 0.55 13.77 -14.42
C PHE A 225 -0.92 13.59 -14.81
N LEU A 226 -1.51 14.56 -15.53
CA LEU A 226 -2.82 14.38 -16.15
C LEU A 226 -2.83 13.18 -17.11
N HIS A 227 -1.84 13.06 -17.99
CA HIS A 227 -1.70 11.88 -18.87
C HIS A 227 -1.68 10.59 -18.05
N GLN A 228 -0.88 10.52 -16.98
CA GLN A 228 -0.85 9.35 -16.10
C GLN A 228 -2.22 9.04 -15.48
N LYS A 229 -3.02 10.05 -15.08
CA LYS A 229 -4.36 9.84 -14.50
C LYS A 229 -5.40 9.29 -15.48
N LEU A 230 -5.15 9.35 -16.80
CA LEU A 230 -6.04 8.78 -17.82
C LEU A 230 -5.80 7.29 -18.07
N LEU A 231 -4.64 6.78 -17.65
CA LEU A 231 -4.26 5.39 -17.86
C LEU A 231 -4.83 4.51 -16.75
N ASP A 232 -5.14 3.26 -17.08
CA ASP A 232 -5.58 2.26 -16.10
C ASP A 232 -4.42 1.82 -15.19
N GLU A 233 -3.19 1.83 -15.71
CA GLU A 233 -1.99 1.40 -14.99
C GLU A 233 -0.90 2.48 -14.96
N ARG A 234 0.00 2.37 -13.97
CA ARG A 234 1.14 3.28 -13.80
C ARG A 234 2.19 3.03 -14.87
N SER A 235 2.71 4.09 -15.50
CA SER A 235 3.76 4.01 -16.52
C SER A 235 5.11 4.47 -15.98
N SER A 236 6.15 3.65 -16.14
CA SER A 236 7.51 4.01 -15.70
C SER A 236 8.11 5.15 -16.51
N SER A 237 7.85 5.20 -17.83
CA SER A 237 8.39 6.27 -18.69
C SER A 237 7.82 7.64 -18.35
N LEU A 238 6.52 7.70 -17.99
CA LEU A 238 5.91 8.95 -17.54
C LEU A 238 6.47 9.37 -16.18
N PHE A 239 6.71 8.41 -15.29
CA PHE A 239 7.33 8.68 -13.99
C PHE A 239 8.72 9.29 -14.12
N ASP A 240 9.57 8.74 -14.98
CA ASP A 240 10.94 9.25 -15.18
C ASP A 240 10.92 10.70 -15.68
N LEU A 241 10.04 11.02 -16.64
CA LEU A 241 9.85 12.39 -17.13
C LEU A 241 9.30 13.33 -16.04
N LEU A 242 8.37 12.85 -15.21
CA LEU A 242 7.85 13.59 -14.06
C LEU A 242 8.96 13.90 -13.06
N GLN A 243 9.88 12.97 -12.79
CA GLN A 243 11.02 13.20 -11.90
C GLN A 243 11.96 14.28 -12.45
N VAL A 244 12.25 14.27 -13.76
CA VAL A 244 13.05 15.31 -14.41
C VAL A 244 12.39 16.68 -14.24
N CYS A 245 11.11 16.79 -14.61
CA CYS A 245 10.38 18.06 -14.51
C CYS A 245 10.28 18.56 -13.06
N LYS A 246 10.01 17.66 -12.11
CA LYS A 246 9.98 17.96 -10.67
C LYS A 246 11.33 18.54 -10.20
N ASN A 247 12.43 17.84 -10.47
CA ASN A 247 13.75 18.24 -10.00
C ASN A 247 14.17 19.61 -10.58
N GLU A 248 13.84 19.88 -11.85
CA GLU A 248 14.04 21.19 -12.46
C GLU A 248 13.19 22.27 -11.79
N SER A 249 11.90 22.02 -11.55
CA SER A 249 11.03 22.97 -10.84
C SER A 249 11.58 23.32 -9.45
N PHE A 250 12.08 22.34 -8.70
CA PHE A 250 12.73 22.60 -7.40
C PHE A 250 14.08 23.33 -7.53
N SER A 251 14.82 23.11 -8.62
CA SER A 251 16.07 23.83 -8.85
C SER A 251 15.85 25.34 -8.96
N TYR A 252 14.73 25.75 -9.57
CA TYR A 252 14.37 27.15 -9.82
C TYR A 252 13.48 27.78 -8.74
N LEU A 253 12.53 27.03 -8.18
CA LEU A 253 11.46 27.53 -7.31
C LEU A 253 11.40 26.82 -5.95
N GLY A 254 12.39 26.00 -5.61
CA GLY A 254 12.31 25.10 -4.43
C GLY A 254 12.52 25.75 -3.06
N THR A 255 12.82 27.04 -2.97
CA THR A 255 13.00 27.76 -1.70
C THR A 255 12.27 29.10 -1.73
N LEU A 256 11.85 29.59 -0.55
CA LEU A 256 11.18 30.89 -0.41
C LEU A 256 12.03 32.03 -1.00
N GLU A 257 13.33 32.05 -0.68
CA GLU A 257 14.28 33.05 -1.19
C GLU A 257 14.30 33.12 -2.73
N LYS A 258 14.29 31.97 -3.41
CA LYS A 258 14.31 31.91 -4.88
C LYS A 258 13.01 32.40 -5.51
N ILE A 259 11.89 32.16 -4.85
CA ILE A 259 10.57 32.64 -5.29
C ILE A 259 10.47 34.15 -5.10
N GLU A 260 10.87 34.65 -3.94
CA GLU A 260 10.87 36.09 -3.59
C GLU A 260 11.80 36.89 -4.53
N GLU A 261 12.98 36.35 -4.82
CA GLU A 261 13.94 36.94 -5.78
C GLU A 261 13.36 37.02 -7.20
N TYR A 262 12.52 36.07 -7.59
CA TYR A 262 11.99 35.99 -8.94
C TYR A 262 10.70 36.80 -9.14
N TRP A 263 9.64 36.54 -8.36
CA TRP A 263 8.29 37.10 -8.54
C TRP A 263 7.97 38.32 -7.67
N CYS A 264 8.77 38.63 -6.63
CA CYS A 264 8.73 39.77 -5.67
C CYS A 264 8.40 39.40 -4.20
N PRO A 265 8.93 40.15 -3.19
CA PRO A 265 8.90 39.83 -1.75
C PRO A 265 7.65 40.23 -0.94
N ASN A 266 6.52 40.62 -1.55
CA ASN A 266 5.33 41.15 -0.82
C ASN A 266 4.06 40.27 -0.92
N GLU A 267 4.11 39.11 -1.57
CA GLU A 267 2.93 38.28 -1.87
C GLU A 267 3.08 36.84 -1.35
N ASP A 268 1.98 36.06 -1.36
CA ASP A 268 1.77 34.68 -0.85
C ASP A 268 2.78 33.61 -1.37
N CYS A 269 4.08 33.83 -1.22
CA CYS A 269 5.16 32.94 -1.66
C CYS A 269 5.14 31.60 -0.92
N SER A 270 4.71 31.61 0.34
CA SER A 270 4.49 30.40 1.14
C SER A 270 3.43 29.51 0.51
N THR A 271 2.31 30.07 0.01
CA THR A 271 1.25 29.31 -0.65
C THR A 271 1.73 28.65 -1.93
N ILE A 272 2.51 29.36 -2.76
CA ILE A 272 3.06 28.82 -4.01
C ILE A 272 4.02 27.66 -3.72
N LEU A 273 4.95 27.85 -2.77
CA LEU A 273 5.92 26.81 -2.41
C LEU A 273 5.25 25.61 -1.74
N SER A 274 4.32 25.83 -0.81
CA SER A 274 3.54 24.75 -0.20
C SER A 274 2.76 23.95 -1.24
N LEU A 275 2.21 24.59 -2.28
CA LEU A 275 1.52 23.88 -3.35
C LEU A 275 2.46 23.10 -4.28
N LEU A 276 3.63 23.67 -4.62
CA LEU A 276 4.65 22.94 -5.38
C LEU A 276 5.08 21.66 -4.64
N GLN A 277 5.30 21.77 -3.33
CA GLN A 277 5.60 20.64 -2.46
C GLN A 277 4.42 19.65 -2.39
N LEU A 278 3.19 20.14 -2.27
CA LEU A 278 1.98 19.31 -2.25
C LEU A 278 1.83 18.51 -3.55
N GLU A 279 1.94 19.16 -4.72
CA GLU A 279 1.85 18.51 -6.03
C GLU A 279 2.94 17.44 -6.21
N ALA A 280 4.18 17.76 -5.82
CA ALA A 280 5.28 16.79 -5.83
C ALA A 280 4.99 15.59 -4.92
N GLY A 281 4.54 15.84 -3.70
CA GLY A 281 4.17 14.80 -2.73
C GLY A 281 3.02 13.92 -3.21
N MET A 282 2.03 14.48 -3.91
CA MET A 282 0.91 13.74 -4.50
C MET A 282 1.36 12.84 -5.66
N VAL A 283 2.28 13.30 -6.51
CA VAL A 283 2.87 12.48 -7.57
C VAL A 283 3.63 11.30 -6.96
N GLU A 284 4.50 11.53 -5.98
CA GLU A 284 5.23 10.46 -5.29
C GLU A 284 4.26 9.43 -4.65
N LEU A 285 3.20 9.91 -4.00
CA LEU A 285 2.19 9.06 -3.39
C LEU A 285 1.46 8.19 -4.41
N TYR A 286 1.10 8.75 -5.57
CA TYR A 286 0.44 8.03 -6.65
C TYR A 286 1.30 6.86 -7.17
N TYR A 287 2.63 7.04 -7.21
CA TYR A 287 3.58 6.00 -7.58
C TYR A 287 4.00 5.08 -6.41
N GLY A 288 3.38 5.20 -5.25
CA GLY A 288 3.61 4.31 -4.09
C GLY A 288 4.86 4.66 -3.27
N ARG A 289 5.47 5.83 -3.48
CA ARG A 289 6.64 6.28 -2.70
C ARG A 289 6.20 7.07 -1.47
N VAL A 290 5.79 6.33 -0.45
CA VAL A 290 5.18 6.88 0.78
C VAL A 290 6.16 7.78 1.56
N ASP A 291 7.43 7.39 1.68
CA ASP A 291 8.41 8.14 2.49
C ASP A 291 8.79 9.50 1.86
N THR A 292 9.02 9.54 0.55
CA THR A 292 9.31 10.80 -0.16
C THR A 292 8.09 11.72 -0.18
N SER A 293 6.89 11.15 -0.36
CA SER A 293 5.64 11.89 -0.25
C SER A 293 5.47 12.54 1.13
N LYS A 294 5.74 11.79 2.21
CA LYS A 294 5.70 12.29 3.59
C LYS A 294 6.64 13.47 3.80
N GLN A 295 7.88 13.38 3.30
CA GLN A 295 8.86 14.47 3.39
C GLN A 295 8.35 15.74 2.71
N HIS A 296 7.77 15.63 1.51
CA HIS A 296 7.19 16.76 0.80
C HIS A 296 6.02 17.40 1.57
N PHE A 297 5.12 16.59 2.16
CA PHE A 297 4.02 17.11 2.98
C PHE A 297 4.48 17.77 4.27
N GLU A 298 5.50 17.23 4.93
CA GLU A 298 6.13 17.84 6.12
C GLU A 298 6.77 19.18 5.75
N SER A 299 7.53 19.26 4.66
CA SER A 299 8.10 20.52 4.16
C SER A 299 7.01 21.54 3.78
N ALA A 300 5.91 21.11 3.18
CA ALA A 300 4.79 22.00 2.86
C ALA A 300 4.08 22.56 4.11
N ALA A 301 3.97 21.74 5.17
CA ALA A 301 3.44 22.14 6.46
C ALA A 301 4.37 23.14 7.18
N GLU A 302 5.68 22.90 7.13
CA GLU A 302 6.70 23.83 7.65
C GLU A 302 6.64 25.20 6.96
N VAL A 303 6.59 25.23 5.62
CA VAL A 303 6.51 26.47 4.83
C VAL A 303 5.22 27.26 5.12
N SER A 304 4.11 26.56 5.39
CA SER A 304 2.83 27.17 5.74
C SER A 304 2.67 27.49 7.23
N ASN A 305 3.73 27.28 8.04
CA ASN A 305 3.72 27.42 9.51
C ASN A 305 2.56 26.68 10.19
N PHE A 306 2.20 25.52 9.63
CA PHE A 306 1.03 24.73 10.01
C PHE A 306 1.44 23.45 10.71
N ASN A 307 0.97 23.26 11.95
CA ASN A 307 1.21 22.05 12.72
C ASN A 307 -0.10 21.35 13.04
N PHE A 308 -0.14 20.04 12.85
CA PHE A 308 -1.28 19.23 13.23
C PHE A 308 -0.83 17.87 13.78
N TYR A 309 -1.58 17.33 14.73
CA TYR A 309 -1.30 16.03 15.32
C TYR A 309 -2.58 15.35 15.79
N LEU A 310 -2.53 14.02 15.91
CA LEU A 310 -3.64 13.22 16.41
C LEU A 310 -3.57 13.08 17.93
N THR A 311 -4.70 13.27 18.60
CA THR A 311 -4.87 13.05 20.05
C THR A 311 -6.15 12.25 20.34
N GLY A 312 -6.31 11.75 21.57
CA GLY A 312 -7.51 11.06 22.01
C GLY A 312 -8.42 11.96 22.86
N ALA A 313 -9.72 11.94 22.61
CA ALA A 313 -10.73 12.65 23.40
C ALA A 313 -11.98 11.77 23.61
N LEU A 314 -12.71 12.01 24.72
CA LEU A 314 -13.97 11.32 24.99
C LEU A 314 -15.11 11.95 24.18
N GLY A 315 -15.92 11.14 23.48
CA GLY A 315 -17.04 11.64 22.70
C GLY A 315 -18.10 10.59 22.33
N PHE A 316 -19.16 11.06 21.69
CA PHE A 316 -20.34 10.31 21.25
C PHE A 316 -20.36 10.22 19.71
N ARG A 317 -20.54 9.01 19.16
CA ARG A 317 -20.67 8.77 17.70
C ARG A 317 -22.09 8.50 17.24
N THR A 318 -22.99 8.13 18.15
CA THR A 318 -24.40 7.92 17.81
C THR A 318 -25.29 8.79 18.68
N VAL A 319 -26.43 9.20 18.12
CA VAL A 319 -27.39 10.08 18.80
C VAL A 319 -27.89 9.47 20.12
N HIS A 320 -28.00 8.14 20.16
CA HIS A 320 -28.52 7.38 21.31
C HIS A 320 -27.41 6.81 22.23
N GLN A 321 -26.15 7.18 22.02
CA GLN A 321 -25.05 6.71 22.87
C GLN A 321 -25.10 7.40 24.24
N VAL A 322 -25.18 6.61 25.32
CA VAL A 322 -25.27 7.12 26.69
C VAL A 322 -23.90 7.44 27.30
N GLU A 323 -22.89 6.59 27.06
CA GLU A 323 -21.55 6.75 27.62
C GLU A 323 -20.55 7.25 26.57
N PRO A 324 -19.75 8.29 26.86
CA PRO A 324 -18.73 8.76 25.93
C PRO A 324 -17.62 7.72 25.81
N LYS A 325 -17.17 7.48 24.58
CA LYS A 325 -16.05 6.56 24.27
C LYS A 325 -14.84 7.35 23.82
N ALA A 326 -13.64 6.79 24.01
CA ALA A 326 -12.42 7.37 23.48
C ALA A 326 -12.44 7.37 21.95
N GLN A 327 -12.12 8.51 21.35
CA GLN A 327 -12.10 8.75 19.91
C GLN A 327 -10.86 9.56 19.55
N LEU A 328 -10.38 9.41 18.31
CA LEU A 328 -9.31 10.24 17.78
C LEU A 328 -9.84 11.62 17.39
N LEU A 329 -9.02 12.64 17.65
CA LEU A 329 -9.27 14.04 17.33
C LEU A 329 -8.00 14.60 16.66
N LEU A 330 -8.17 15.32 15.55
CA LEU A 330 -7.09 16.10 14.95
C LEU A 330 -7.03 17.49 15.60
N VAL A 331 -5.88 17.83 16.17
CA VAL A 331 -5.62 19.18 16.69
C VAL A 331 -4.76 19.93 15.69
N THR A 332 -5.16 21.16 15.35
CA THR A 332 -4.48 22.04 14.41
C THR A 332 -3.98 23.30 15.11
N GLY A 333 -2.78 23.76 14.80
CA GLY A 333 -2.19 24.99 15.35
C GLY A 333 -1.28 25.71 14.37
N THR A 334 -1.15 27.02 14.55
CA THR A 334 -0.21 27.88 13.80
C THR A 334 0.87 28.39 14.74
N ASN A 335 2.13 28.36 14.31
CA ASN A 335 3.29 28.68 15.17
C ASN A 335 3.48 30.17 15.55
N ASN A 336 2.51 31.05 15.30
CA ASN A 336 2.62 32.47 15.65
C ASN A 336 2.38 32.70 17.16
N GLY A 337 3.43 33.14 17.85
CA GLY A 337 3.38 33.65 19.22
C GLY A 337 2.54 34.93 19.36
N SER A 338 1.83 35.02 20.49
CA SER A 338 1.11 36.19 21.02
C SER A 338 0.35 37.07 20.02
N ALA A 339 -0.92 36.76 19.77
CA ALA A 339 -1.89 37.77 19.38
C ALA A 339 -2.89 37.94 20.52
N LYS A 340 -2.88 39.14 21.12
CA LYS A 340 -3.79 39.56 22.19
C LYS A 340 -5.24 39.30 21.76
N SER A 341 -5.98 38.70 22.69
CA SER A 341 -7.44 38.65 22.71
C SER A 341 -8.04 40.03 22.38
N SER A 342 -8.66 40.15 21.21
CA SER A 342 -9.74 41.12 21.02
C SER A 342 -11.05 40.37 21.15
N SER A 343 -11.80 40.81 22.15
CA SER A 343 -13.06 40.26 22.61
C SER A 343 -14.21 40.53 21.64
N ASN A 344 -15.24 39.71 21.80
CA ASN A 344 -16.60 39.80 21.26
C ASN A 344 -16.81 39.28 19.84
N ASN A 345 -17.17 38.00 19.77
CA ASN A 345 -18.27 37.55 18.92
C ASN A 345 -18.98 36.36 19.60
N ASN A 346 -20.18 36.62 20.13
CA ASN A 346 -21.12 35.58 20.55
C ASN A 346 -21.67 34.91 19.29
N PHE A 347 -21.04 33.82 18.85
CA PHE A 347 -21.68 32.90 17.92
C PHE A 347 -22.36 31.78 18.72
N PRO A 348 -23.63 31.45 18.43
CA PRO A 348 -24.27 30.29 19.04
C PRO A 348 -23.53 29.01 18.63
N PRO A 349 -23.56 27.95 19.46
CA PRO A 349 -22.94 26.68 19.13
C PRO A 349 -23.51 26.14 17.82
N PRO A 350 -22.70 25.47 16.97
CA PRO A 350 -23.17 24.92 15.71
C PRO A 350 -24.30 23.93 15.99
N GLN A 351 -25.50 24.24 15.50
CA GLN A 351 -26.60 23.29 15.49
C GLN A 351 -26.21 22.16 14.54
N SER A 352 -25.85 21.00 15.10
CA SER A 352 -25.70 19.77 14.34
C SER A 352 -27.02 19.48 13.63
N SER A 353 -26.99 19.41 12.30
CA SER A 353 -28.12 18.92 11.52
C SER A 353 -28.49 17.52 11.99
N GLU A 354 -29.65 17.39 12.62
CA GLU A 354 -30.29 16.10 12.89
C GLU A 354 -30.73 15.50 11.55
N ASN A 355 -29.82 14.81 10.87
CA ASN A 355 -30.18 14.01 9.70
C ASN A 355 -30.85 12.72 10.19
N GLU A 356 -32.18 12.69 10.15
CA GLU A 356 -33.06 11.56 10.55
C GLU A 356 -32.83 10.24 9.78
N ALA A 357 -31.84 10.14 8.89
CA ALA A 357 -31.57 8.95 8.07
C ALA A 357 -30.51 7.99 8.66
N SER A 358 -29.73 8.41 9.67
CA SER A 358 -28.67 7.56 10.26
C SER A 358 -28.44 7.91 11.72
N ASP A 359 -28.52 6.90 12.61
CA ASP A 359 -28.22 7.05 14.04
C ASP A 359 -26.74 7.42 14.32
N ILE A 360 -25.86 7.31 13.32
CA ILE A 360 -24.43 7.63 13.37
C ILE A 360 -24.19 9.09 12.91
N LEU A 361 -23.52 9.87 13.76
CA LEU A 361 -23.19 11.28 13.52
C LEU A 361 -22.11 11.48 12.45
N MET A 362 -22.22 12.56 11.67
CA MET A 362 -21.18 13.00 10.71
C MET A 362 -19.90 13.42 11.45
N THR A 363 -20.02 14.26 12.46
CA THR A 363 -18.91 14.68 13.32
C THR A 363 -19.22 14.25 14.75
N PRO A 364 -18.27 13.61 15.46
CA PRO A 364 -18.50 13.17 16.82
C PRO A 364 -18.71 14.38 17.74
N ARG A 365 -19.61 14.22 18.71
CA ARG A 365 -19.79 15.21 19.77
C ARG A 365 -18.83 14.87 20.91
N PHE A 366 -17.89 15.74 21.22
CA PHE A 366 -16.96 15.52 22.34
C PHE A 366 -17.60 15.91 23.68
N ALA A 367 -17.28 15.17 24.74
CA ALA A 367 -17.75 15.47 26.09
C ALA A 367 -16.99 16.69 26.65
N VAL A 368 -17.71 17.62 27.26
CA VAL A 368 -17.14 18.79 27.95
C VAL A 368 -17.04 18.46 29.44
N ASP A 369 -15.85 18.56 30.04
CA ASP A 369 -15.67 18.33 31.47
C ASP A 369 -16.17 19.53 32.29
N GLU A 370 -17.34 19.38 32.94
CA GLU A 370 -17.99 20.45 33.72
C GLU A 370 -17.35 20.73 35.10
N LYS A 371 -16.28 20.04 35.50
CA LYS A 371 -15.75 20.10 36.89
C LYS A 371 -14.68 21.16 37.19
N ASN A 372 -14.26 21.98 36.22
CA ASN A 372 -13.25 23.04 36.44
C ASN A 372 -13.74 24.38 35.86
N SER A 373 -14.82 24.95 36.40
CA SER A 373 -15.55 26.06 35.79
C SER A 373 -14.98 27.47 35.97
N GLU A 374 -13.71 27.68 36.39
CA GLU A 374 -13.14 29.05 36.47
C GLU A 374 -11.72 29.21 35.91
N SER A 375 -10.98 28.13 35.65
CA SER A 375 -9.69 28.19 34.94
C SER A 375 -9.73 27.59 33.54
N VAL A 376 -10.88 27.04 33.12
CA VAL A 376 -11.03 26.29 31.86
C VAL A 376 -11.84 27.07 30.80
N GLU A 377 -12.33 28.29 31.08
CA GLU A 377 -12.86 29.14 30.00
C GLU A 377 -11.79 29.55 28.96
N GLN A 378 -10.50 29.43 29.31
CA GLN A 378 -9.38 29.60 28.38
C GLN A 378 -8.99 28.27 27.69
N ASP A 379 -9.07 27.13 28.38
CA ASP A 379 -8.66 25.82 27.84
C ASP A 379 -9.78 25.09 27.07
N ALA A 380 -11.05 25.31 27.40
CA ALA A 380 -12.20 24.80 26.63
C ALA A 380 -12.41 25.56 25.31
N LYS A 381 -11.87 26.77 25.18
CA LYS A 381 -11.75 27.48 23.89
C LYS A 381 -10.58 26.99 23.04
N GLN A 382 -9.64 26.24 23.61
CA GLN A 382 -8.52 25.62 22.88
C GLN A 382 -8.84 24.20 22.36
N HIS A 383 -9.87 23.54 22.88
CA HIS A 383 -10.21 22.16 22.54
C HIS A 383 -11.46 21.97 21.67
N SER A 384 -11.98 23.00 21.02
CA SER A 384 -13.00 22.80 19.98
C SER A 384 -12.35 22.35 18.68
N VAL A 385 -12.98 21.38 18.00
CA VAL A 385 -12.63 20.92 16.66
C VAL A 385 -12.38 22.14 15.77
N ALA A 386 -11.12 22.36 15.40
CA ALA A 386 -10.62 23.54 14.68
C ALA A 386 -11.24 24.89 15.11
N ALA A 387 -10.88 25.40 16.31
CA ALA A 387 -11.29 26.72 16.79
C ALA A 387 -10.89 27.89 15.86
N ASN A 388 -9.91 27.71 14.96
CA ASN A 388 -9.45 28.70 14.00
C ASN A 388 -9.81 28.28 12.55
N PRO A 389 -10.27 29.21 11.69
CA PRO A 389 -10.55 28.93 10.29
C PRO A 389 -9.26 28.54 9.55
N LEU A 390 -9.27 27.37 8.92
CA LEU A 390 -8.13 26.85 8.15
C LEU A 390 -8.07 27.45 6.74
N THR A 391 -6.88 27.84 6.27
CA THR A 391 -6.69 28.27 4.88
C THR A 391 -6.87 27.10 3.91
N ALA A 392 -7.10 27.40 2.64
CA ALA A 392 -7.29 26.39 1.61
C ALA A 392 -6.08 25.43 1.48
N THR A 393 -4.86 25.97 1.55
CA THR A 393 -3.62 25.20 1.52
C THR A 393 -3.50 24.28 2.73
N GLN A 394 -3.90 24.75 3.93
CA GLN A 394 -3.89 23.94 5.14
C GLN A 394 -4.91 22.78 5.05
N GLN A 395 -6.11 23.05 4.52
CA GLN A 395 -7.12 22.00 4.29
C GLN A 395 -6.61 20.97 3.26
N ALA A 396 -5.95 21.41 2.19
CA ALA A 396 -5.33 20.54 1.20
C ALA A 396 -4.27 19.62 1.82
N LEU A 397 -3.43 20.15 2.73
CA LEU A 397 -2.43 19.38 3.47
C LEU A 397 -3.04 18.33 4.40
N ILE A 398 -4.12 18.67 5.12
CA ILE A 398 -4.85 17.70 5.95
C ILE A 398 -5.40 16.55 5.09
N LEU A 399 -5.98 16.86 3.93
CA LEU A 399 -6.51 15.84 3.00
C LEU A 399 -5.41 14.99 2.38
N ALA A 400 -4.25 15.59 2.06
CA ALA A 400 -3.07 14.87 1.58
C ALA A 400 -2.53 13.90 2.64
N GLN A 401 -2.50 14.32 3.90
CA GLN A 401 -2.12 13.44 5.00
C GLN A 401 -3.13 12.32 5.20
N CYS A 402 -4.43 12.59 5.06
CA CYS A 402 -5.47 11.56 5.10
C CYS A 402 -5.24 10.48 4.03
N LEU A 403 -4.94 10.89 2.80
CA LEU A 403 -4.52 9.98 1.72
C LEU A 403 -3.23 9.21 2.05
N LEU A 404 -2.25 9.86 2.69
CA LEU A 404 -1.02 9.20 3.11
C LEU A 404 -1.32 8.07 4.10
N VAL A 405 -2.23 8.28 5.05
CA VAL A 405 -2.70 7.23 5.98
C VAL A 405 -3.37 6.09 5.21
N GLU A 406 -4.21 6.40 4.21
CA GLU A 406 -4.85 5.41 3.32
C GLU A 406 -3.84 4.55 2.55
N LYS A 407 -2.65 5.07 2.26
CA LYS A 407 -1.61 4.36 1.49
C LYS A 407 -0.51 3.73 2.34
N LYS A 408 -0.30 4.21 3.57
CA LYS A 408 0.78 3.77 4.46
C LYS A 408 0.37 2.58 5.33
N ALA A 409 -0.87 2.56 5.79
CA ALA A 409 -1.37 1.52 6.67
C ALA A 409 -2.00 0.38 5.87
N ARG A 410 -2.10 -0.80 6.50
CA ARG A 410 -2.83 -1.93 5.92
C ARG A 410 -4.29 -1.56 5.73
N ASN A 411 -4.89 -2.07 4.68
CA ASN A 411 -6.33 -1.92 4.42
C ASN A 411 -7.17 -2.73 5.42
N ASP A 412 -7.28 -2.23 6.65
CA ASP A 412 -8.06 -2.78 7.74
C ASP A 412 -9.03 -1.73 8.32
N GLU A 413 -9.80 -2.11 9.35
CA GLU A 413 -10.71 -1.17 9.99
C GLU A 413 -9.98 -0.05 10.74
N MET A 414 -8.78 -0.32 11.28
CA MET A 414 -8.01 0.63 12.09
C MET A 414 -7.51 1.80 11.25
N GLN A 415 -6.95 1.53 10.07
CA GLN A 415 -6.57 2.56 9.10
C GLN A 415 -7.72 3.54 8.83
N LYS A 416 -8.91 3.00 8.60
CA LYS A 416 -10.11 3.80 8.32
C LYS A 416 -10.52 4.68 9.49
N TRP A 417 -10.32 4.21 10.73
CA TRP A 417 -10.54 5.01 11.94
C TRP A 417 -9.46 6.08 12.14
N GLU A 418 -8.23 5.85 11.69
CA GLU A 418 -7.17 6.86 11.68
C GLU A 418 -7.42 7.97 10.65
N MET A 419 -8.09 7.67 9.53
CA MET A 419 -8.47 8.67 8.51
C MET A 419 -9.61 9.60 8.99
N ALA A 420 -10.56 9.07 9.74
CA ALA A 420 -11.76 9.78 10.22
C ALA A 420 -11.49 11.20 10.80
N PRO A 421 -10.55 11.39 11.75
CA PRO A 421 -10.30 12.71 12.35
C PRO A 421 -9.84 13.77 11.34
N TYR A 422 -9.14 13.39 10.26
CA TYR A 422 -8.72 14.31 9.21
C TYR A 422 -9.92 14.82 8.39
N ILE A 423 -10.85 13.93 8.06
CA ILE A 423 -12.09 14.25 7.33
C ILE A 423 -13.01 15.08 8.23
N GLU A 424 -13.17 14.67 9.48
CA GLU A 424 -14.02 15.33 10.48
C GLU A 424 -13.54 16.77 10.79
N ALA A 425 -12.22 17.03 10.80
CA ALA A 425 -11.67 18.37 11.00
C ALA A 425 -11.99 19.37 9.87
N ILE A 426 -12.22 18.86 8.66
CA ILE A 426 -12.63 19.67 7.50
C ILE A 426 -14.15 19.81 7.47
N ASP A 427 -14.89 18.77 7.83
CA ASP A 427 -16.35 18.82 8.01
C ASP A 427 -16.79 19.76 9.13
N SER A 428 -15.97 19.96 10.16
CA SER A 428 -16.27 20.84 11.28
C SER A 428 -15.99 22.32 11.03
N GLN A 429 -15.29 22.67 9.95
CA GLN A 429 -15.08 24.08 9.60
C GLN A 429 -16.45 24.75 9.41
N SER A 430 -16.68 25.90 10.07
CA SER A 430 -17.97 26.57 10.00
C SER A 430 -18.32 26.91 8.54
N PRO A 431 -19.57 26.69 8.11
CA PRO A 431 -20.01 27.25 6.84
C PRO A 431 -20.07 28.78 7.02
N SER A 432 -19.24 29.54 6.27
CA SER A 432 -19.69 30.83 5.72
C SER A 432 -21.00 30.57 4.91
N PRO A 433 -21.86 31.53 4.52
CA PRO A 433 -23.28 31.29 4.19
C PRO A 433 -23.53 30.36 2.97
N PHE A 434 -23.29 29.06 3.17
CA PHE A 434 -23.06 27.99 2.20
C PHE A 434 -23.84 26.72 2.59
N MET A 435 -24.79 26.84 3.51
CA MET A 435 -25.78 25.81 3.83
C MET A 435 -27.12 26.09 3.13
N ILE A 436 -27.10 26.16 1.80
CA ILE A 436 -28.29 25.83 0.99
C ILE A 436 -27.83 24.85 -0.08
N GLY A 437 -28.14 23.59 0.16
CA GLY A 437 -27.73 22.47 -0.67
C GLY A 437 -27.90 21.09 -0.02
N THR A 438 -28.36 21.00 1.23
CA THR A 438 -28.85 19.73 1.81
C THR A 438 -30.13 19.89 2.63
N SER A 439 -30.82 21.04 2.55
CA SER A 439 -32.15 21.25 3.16
C SER A 439 -33.32 20.87 2.24
N SER A 440 -33.09 20.13 1.16
CA SER A 440 -34.15 19.54 0.33
C SER A 440 -33.99 18.02 0.22
N LEU A 441 -33.94 17.35 1.37
CA LEU A 441 -34.43 15.98 1.48
C LEU A 441 -35.95 16.03 1.51
N CYS A 442 -36.58 15.52 0.46
CA CYS A 442 -37.95 14.97 0.45
C CYS A 442 -39.08 15.91 0.91
N HIS A 443 -39.76 16.57 -0.04
CA HIS A 443 -41.22 16.66 -0.01
C HIS A 443 -41.74 16.43 -1.43
N ASN A 444 -42.45 15.32 -1.62
CA ASN A 444 -43.44 15.23 -2.69
C ASN A 444 -44.39 16.43 -2.56
N CYS A 445 -44.34 17.38 -3.50
CA CYS A 445 -45.50 18.05 -4.12
C CYS A 445 -45.06 19.28 -4.93
N GLN A 446 -45.47 19.29 -6.19
CA GLN A 446 -45.57 20.47 -7.05
C GLN A 446 -46.45 21.53 -6.37
N GLN A 447 -45.87 22.57 -5.76
CA GLN A 447 -46.45 23.91 -5.56
C GLN A 447 -45.68 24.63 -4.46
N PHE A 448 -44.61 25.37 -4.76
CA PHE A 448 -44.16 26.51 -3.91
C PHE A 448 -43.05 27.33 -4.60
N SER A 449 -43.13 27.58 -5.91
CA SER A 449 -42.11 28.33 -6.66
C SER A 449 -42.35 29.85 -6.76
N ILE A 450 -43.21 30.48 -5.94
CA ILE A 450 -43.66 31.87 -6.20
C ILE A 450 -43.35 32.90 -5.09
N LEU A 451 -42.92 32.53 -3.88
CA LEU A 451 -42.87 33.53 -2.77
C LEU A 451 -41.49 33.88 -2.16
N ILE A 452 -40.38 33.35 -2.65
CA ILE A 452 -39.03 33.72 -2.16
C ILE A 452 -38.22 34.33 -3.32
N GLY A 453 -38.80 35.30 -4.01
CA GLY A 453 -38.22 35.93 -5.20
C GLY A 453 -37.69 37.34 -5.02
N SER A 454 -37.61 37.92 -3.80
CA SER A 454 -37.43 39.38 -3.73
C SER A 454 -36.70 39.99 -2.52
N ARG A 455 -35.86 39.27 -1.75
CA ARG A 455 -35.20 39.90 -0.57
C ARG A 455 -33.71 39.63 -0.29
N LEU A 456 -32.95 38.98 -1.17
CA LEU A 456 -31.49 38.86 -1.02
C LEU A 456 -30.77 39.19 -2.32
N ALA A 457 -30.90 40.45 -2.75
CA ALA A 457 -30.33 40.94 -4.01
C ALA A 457 -29.11 41.88 -3.82
N ASN A 458 -28.56 42.03 -2.62
CA ASN A 458 -27.41 42.93 -2.42
C ASN A 458 -26.51 42.40 -1.30
N HIS A 459 -25.24 42.14 -1.65
CA HIS A 459 -24.10 41.59 -0.89
C HIS A 459 -23.75 40.14 -1.24
N ASP A 460 -22.91 40.01 -2.28
CA ASP A 460 -22.28 38.78 -2.79
C ASP A 460 -21.19 38.24 -1.85
N PRO A 461 -21.30 36.98 -1.36
CA PRO A 461 -20.22 36.24 -0.72
C PRO A 461 -19.82 35.05 -1.60
N THR A 462 -18.76 35.23 -2.37
CA THR A 462 -18.25 34.34 -3.43
C THR A 462 -17.75 32.98 -2.91
N PHE A 463 -18.01 31.97 -3.74
CA PHE A 463 -17.85 30.54 -3.53
C PHE A 463 -16.37 30.09 -3.49
N PHE A 464 -15.89 29.65 -2.33
CA PHE A 464 -14.60 28.96 -2.13
C PHE A 464 -14.89 27.67 -1.31
N ILE A 465 -14.46 26.44 -1.60
CA ILE A 465 -13.64 25.78 -2.64
C ILE A 465 -14.30 24.43 -2.95
N SER A 466 -14.93 24.31 -4.12
CA SER A 466 -15.67 23.09 -4.50
C SER A 466 -14.77 21.86 -4.54
N GLN A 467 -13.51 21.98 -4.95
CA GLN A 467 -12.64 20.82 -5.15
C GLN A 467 -12.13 20.17 -3.86
N LEU A 468 -11.69 20.96 -2.87
CA LEU A 468 -11.29 20.44 -1.56
C LEU A 468 -12.48 19.78 -0.86
N ARG A 469 -13.68 20.37 -0.97
CA ARG A 469 -14.90 19.80 -0.41
C ARG A 469 -15.33 18.53 -1.14
N CYS A 470 -15.30 18.50 -2.47
CA CYS A 470 -15.54 17.30 -3.28
C CYS A 470 -14.56 16.19 -2.89
N PHE A 471 -13.27 16.52 -2.74
CA PHE A 471 -12.27 15.54 -2.35
C PHE A 471 -12.47 15.01 -0.92
N CYS A 472 -12.80 15.89 0.03
CA CYS A 472 -13.16 15.50 1.40
C CYS A 472 -14.38 14.56 1.42
N ASN A 473 -15.44 14.91 0.69
CA ASN A 473 -16.63 14.08 0.54
C ASN A 473 -16.32 12.73 -0.13
N LEU A 474 -15.41 12.69 -1.10
CA LEU A 474 -14.98 11.44 -1.74
C LEU A 474 -14.27 10.53 -0.74
N LEU A 475 -13.33 11.04 0.05
CA LEU A 475 -12.67 10.26 1.12
C LEU A 475 -13.67 9.79 2.17
N ARG A 476 -14.67 10.60 2.49
CA ARG A 476 -15.79 10.24 3.36
C ARG A 476 -16.58 9.05 2.79
N VAL A 477 -16.95 9.09 1.51
CA VAL A 477 -17.66 7.98 0.85
C VAL A 477 -16.84 6.70 0.89
N ARG A 478 -15.53 6.77 0.58
CA ARG A 478 -14.64 5.60 0.63
C ARG A 478 -14.58 5.00 2.03
N TRP A 479 -14.49 5.84 3.06
CA TRP A 479 -14.55 5.41 4.44
C TRP A 479 -15.88 4.72 4.80
N GLU A 480 -17.01 5.34 4.47
CA GLU A 480 -18.34 4.92 4.91
C GLU A 480 -18.96 3.78 4.08
N SER A 481 -18.53 3.59 2.84
CA SER A 481 -19.03 2.55 1.93
C SER A 481 -18.83 1.12 2.43
N SER A 482 -17.80 0.90 3.25
CA SER A 482 -17.45 -0.42 3.77
C SER A 482 -18.38 -0.91 4.89
N ARG A 483 -19.13 -0.03 5.55
CA ARG A 483 -19.97 -0.37 6.71
C ARG A 483 -21.43 -0.43 6.31
N SER A 484 -22.09 -1.53 6.67
CA SER A 484 -23.51 -1.76 6.35
C SER A 484 -24.44 -0.62 6.78
N ARG A 485 -24.24 -0.06 7.98
CA ARG A 485 -25.08 1.03 8.54
C ARG A 485 -24.91 2.38 7.83
N THR A 486 -23.77 2.63 7.20
CA THR A 486 -23.46 3.93 6.57
C THR A 486 -23.44 3.86 5.05
N LYS A 487 -23.52 2.65 4.49
CA LYS A 487 -23.45 2.40 3.05
C LYS A 487 -24.50 3.16 2.24
N GLN A 488 -25.74 3.21 2.72
CA GLN A 488 -26.82 3.97 2.05
C GLN A 488 -26.53 5.48 2.03
N ARG A 489 -26.05 6.04 3.15
CA ARG A 489 -25.62 7.45 3.22
C ARG A 489 -24.46 7.72 2.27
N SER A 490 -23.47 6.82 2.21
CA SER A 490 -22.34 6.93 1.29
C SER A 490 -22.77 6.92 -0.18
N LEU A 491 -23.81 6.13 -0.52
CA LEU A 491 -24.38 6.09 -1.87
C LEU A 491 -25.04 7.42 -2.24
N MET A 492 -25.86 7.98 -1.36
CA MET A 492 -26.49 9.29 -1.57
C MET A 492 -25.46 10.42 -1.70
N MET A 493 -24.41 10.40 -0.88
CA MET A 493 -23.32 11.37 -0.96
C MET A 493 -22.56 11.26 -2.29
N MET A 494 -22.33 10.03 -2.77
CA MET A 494 -21.66 9.80 -4.05
C MET A 494 -22.52 10.27 -5.24
N GLU A 495 -23.82 9.98 -5.21
CA GLU A 495 -24.78 10.44 -6.23
C GLU A 495 -24.78 11.97 -6.34
N GLN A 496 -24.89 12.68 -5.22
CA GLN A 496 -24.83 14.15 -5.18
C GLN A 496 -23.49 14.69 -5.71
N LEU A 497 -22.39 14.01 -5.41
CA LEU A 497 -21.07 14.42 -5.85
C LEU A 497 -20.91 14.24 -7.37
N VAL A 498 -21.41 13.14 -7.93
CA VAL A 498 -21.42 12.90 -9.39
C VAL A 498 -22.33 13.92 -10.09
N GLU A 499 -23.55 14.13 -9.59
CA GLU A 499 -24.49 15.10 -10.15
C GLU A 499 -23.95 16.53 -10.08
N GLY A 500 -23.31 16.92 -8.96
CA GLY A 500 -22.77 18.27 -8.77
C GLY A 500 -21.59 18.61 -9.68
N VAL A 501 -20.85 17.60 -10.13
CA VAL A 501 -19.76 17.77 -11.11
C VAL A 501 -20.28 17.73 -12.55
N CYS A 502 -21.30 16.91 -12.83
CA CYS A 502 -21.82 16.73 -14.20
C CYS A 502 -22.86 17.80 -14.61
N ASN A 503 -23.67 18.31 -13.69
CA ASN A 503 -24.80 19.20 -14.03
C ASN A 503 -24.44 20.70 -13.97
N HIS A 504 -25.03 21.49 -14.87
CA HIS A 504 -24.88 22.96 -14.98
C HIS A 504 -25.62 23.76 -13.89
N SER A 505 -25.75 23.21 -12.69
CA SER A 505 -26.40 23.86 -11.54
C SER A 505 -25.68 25.16 -11.15
N PRO A 506 -26.34 26.12 -10.46
CA PRO A 506 -25.76 27.41 -10.09
C PRO A 506 -24.65 27.20 -9.04
N GLY A 507 -23.45 26.90 -9.52
CA GLY A 507 -22.26 26.68 -8.73
C GLY A 507 -21.19 27.73 -9.01
N PRO A 508 -19.98 27.56 -8.44
CA PRO A 508 -18.86 28.45 -8.66
C PRO A 508 -18.54 28.59 -10.16
N GLY A 509 -17.99 29.75 -10.53
CA GLY A 509 -17.56 30.02 -11.89
C GLY A 509 -16.55 28.97 -12.38
N VAL A 510 -16.44 28.78 -13.71
CA VAL A 510 -15.55 27.78 -14.31
C VAL A 510 -14.11 27.91 -13.78
N ALA A 511 -13.60 29.15 -13.67
CA ALA A 511 -12.27 29.44 -13.15
C ALA A 511 -12.09 28.99 -11.68
N GLU A 512 -13.08 29.25 -10.83
CA GLU A 512 -13.04 28.90 -9.40
C GLU A 512 -12.99 27.38 -9.16
N ARG A 513 -13.58 26.58 -10.07
CA ARG A 513 -13.55 25.10 -10.01
C ARG A 513 -12.17 24.51 -10.29
N LEU A 514 -11.23 25.27 -10.83
CA LEU A 514 -9.87 24.82 -11.17
C LEU A 514 -8.83 25.10 -10.08
N TYR A 515 -9.17 25.87 -9.05
CA TYR A 515 -8.30 26.06 -7.90
C TYR A 515 -8.01 24.73 -7.20
N TYR A 516 -6.72 24.48 -6.92
CA TYR A 516 -6.20 23.22 -6.35
C TYR A 516 -6.45 21.94 -7.17
N CYS A 517 -6.94 22.02 -8.41
CA CYS A 517 -7.23 20.81 -9.20
C CYS A 517 -5.99 19.93 -9.45
N PHE A 518 -4.79 20.54 -9.48
CA PHE A 518 -3.51 19.84 -9.62
C PHE A 518 -2.91 19.42 -8.27
N GLY A 519 -3.11 20.22 -7.22
CA GLY A 519 -2.65 19.93 -5.85
C GLY A 519 -3.42 18.81 -5.16
N MET A 520 -4.63 18.52 -5.61
CA MET A 520 -5.47 17.45 -5.07
C MET A 520 -5.51 16.25 -6.02
N ASN A 521 -5.48 15.04 -5.46
CA ASN A 521 -5.61 13.82 -6.23
C ASN A 521 -7.08 13.45 -6.51
N ILE A 522 -7.82 14.39 -7.11
CA ILE A 522 -9.21 14.15 -7.51
C ILE A 522 -9.21 13.22 -8.74
N PRO A 523 -10.03 12.15 -8.73
CA PRO A 523 -10.17 11.27 -9.89
C PRO A 523 -10.87 12.01 -11.05
N PRO A 524 -10.61 11.64 -12.30
CA PRO A 524 -11.40 12.15 -13.42
C PRO A 524 -12.88 11.79 -13.25
N ILE A 525 -13.75 12.56 -13.89
CA ILE A 525 -15.22 12.38 -13.85
C ILE A 525 -15.60 10.95 -14.23
N SER A 526 -14.92 10.35 -15.19
CA SER A 526 -15.14 8.96 -15.61
C SER A 526 -14.79 7.95 -14.52
N ALA A 527 -13.64 8.10 -13.84
CA ALA A 527 -13.25 7.26 -12.72
C ALA A 527 -14.17 7.47 -11.49
N LEU A 528 -14.61 8.70 -11.26
CA LEU A 528 -15.58 9.02 -10.22
C LEU A 528 -16.93 8.33 -10.48
N ARG A 529 -17.45 8.41 -11.72
CA ARG A 529 -18.65 7.69 -12.14
C ARG A 529 -18.47 6.17 -12.06
N LYS A 530 -17.26 5.64 -12.34
CA LYS A 530 -16.92 4.23 -12.13
C LYS A 530 -17.02 3.85 -10.64
N GLU A 531 -16.44 4.63 -9.72
CA GLU A 531 -16.56 4.40 -8.27
C GLU A 531 -18.03 4.43 -7.81
N TYR A 532 -18.86 5.31 -8.39
CA TYR A 532 -20.31 5.30 -8.15
C TYR A 532 -20.99 4.02 -8.67
N GLY A 533 -20.64 3.56 -9.88
CA GLY A 533 -21.09 2.28 -10.41
C GLY A 533 -20.70 1.09 -9.51
N ASP A 534 -19.46 1.05 -9.04
CA ASP A 534 -18.97 -0.02 -8.15
C ASP A 534 -19.72 0.00 -6.81
N LEU A 535 -20.02 1.19 -6.28
CA LEU A 535 -20.84 1.35 -5.08
C LEU A 535 -22.28 0.87 -5.31
N LEU A 536 -22.89 1.17 -6.45
CA LEU A 536 -24.21 0.66 -6.85
C LEU A 536 -24.23 -0.88 -6.93
N VAL A 537 -23.23 -1.49 -7.57
CA VAL A 537 -23.07 -2.95 -7.64
C VAL A 537 -22.97 -3.54 -6.24
N SER A 538 -22.17 -2.91 -5.37
CA SER A 538 -22.01 -3.37 -3.99
C SER A 538 -23.32 -3.26 -3.17
N CYS A 539 -24.21 -2.33 -3.55
CA CYS A 539 -25.55 -2.17 -2.97
C CYS A 539 -26.61 -3.10 -3.63
N GLY A 540 -26.23 -3.88 -4.63
CA GLY A 540 -27.14 -4.77 -5.38
C GLY A 540 -27.92 -4.09 -6.51
N LEU A 541 -27.64 -2.82 -6.82
CA LEU A 541 -28.30 -2.02 -7.86
C LEU A 541 -27.58 -2.17 -9.22
N ILE A 542 -27.46 -3.42 -9.70
CA ILE A 542 -26.68 -3.76 -10.90
C ILE A 542 -27.25 -3.10 -12.17
N GLY A 543 -28.57 -2.91 -12.25
CA GLY A 543 -29.23 -2.32 -13.42
C GLY A 543 -28.86 -0.87 -13.71
N GLU A 544 -28.70 -0.04 -12.66
CA GLU A 544 -28.25 1.35 -12.84
C GLU A 544 -26.74 1.42 -13.11
N ALA A 545 -25.95 0.54 -12.48
CA ALA A 545 -24.53 0.43 -12.75
C ALA A 545 -24.23 0.08 -14.23
N LEU A 546 -25.04 -0.80 -14.85
CA LEU A 546 -24.90 -1.16 -16.27
C LEU A 546 -25.00 0.05 -17.20
N LYS A 547 -25.93 0.98 -16.95
CA LYS A 547 -26.09 2.20 -17.77
C LYS A 547 -24.84 3.07 -17.67
N ILE A 548 -24.31 3.24 -16.45
CA ILE A 548 -23.11 4.04 -16.21
C ILE A 548 -21.90 3.41 -16.90
N TYR A 549 -21.71 2.10 -16.80
CA TYR A 549 -20.59 1.42 -17.45
C TYR A 549 -20.72 1.42 -18.98
N GLU A 550 -21.94 1.35 -19.53
CA GLU A 550 -22.17 1.48 -20.97
C GLU A 550 -21.83 2.89 -21.47
N ASP A 551 -22.28 3.94 -20.76
CA ASP A 551 -21.99 5.33 -21.09
C ASP A 551 -20.47 5.63 -21.12
N LEU A 552 -19.73 5.02 -20.19
CA LEU A 552 -18.28 5.21 -20.03
C LEU A 552 -17.44 4.29 -20.93
N GLU A 553 -18.09 3.41 -21.70
CA GLU A 553 -17.43 2.35 -22.50
C GLU A 553 -16.54 1.42 -21.63
N LEU A 554 -16.94 1.17 -20.38
CA LEU A 554 -16.26 0.28 -19.43
C LEU A 554 -16.71 -1.17 -19.60
N TRP A 555 -16.23 -1.80 -20.68
CA TRP A 555 -16.69 -3.12 -21.10
C TRP A 555 -16.44 -4.22 -20.06
N ASP A 556 -15.32 -4.20 -19.35
CA ASP A 556 -15.00 -5.22 -18.33
C ASP A 556 -15.95 -5.17 -17.15
N ASN A 557 -16.23 -3.97 -16.63
CA ASN A 557 -17.20 -3.77 -15.55
C ASN A 557 -18.60 -4.20 -15.96
N LEU A 558 -18.98 -3.90 -17.20
CA LEU A 558 -20.27 -4.29 -17.76
C LEU A 558 -20.37 -5.82 -17.91
N ILE A 559 -19.33 -6.47 -18.40
CA ILE A 559 -19.25 -7.93 -18.51
C ILE A 559 -19.34 -8.59 -17.13
N TYR A 560 -18.62 -8.04 -16.16
CA TYR A 560 -18.68 -8.48 -14.76
C TYR A 560 -20.11 -8.39 -14.22
N CYS A 561 -20.83 -7.30 -14.51
CA CYS A 561 -22.25 -7.18 -14.14
C CYS A 561 -23.13 -8.25 -14.81
N TYR A 562 -22.93 -8.54 -16.11
CA TYR A 562 -23.65 -9.61 -16.79
C TYR A 562 -23.32 -11.00 -16.23
N GLN A 563 -22.09 -11.23 -15.78
CA GLN A 563 -21.69 -12.47 -15.09
C GLN A 563 -22.36 -12.60 -13.72
N LEU A 564 -22.43 -11.52 -12.93
CA LEU A 564 -23.17 -11.48 -11.66
C LEU A 564 -24.67 -11.77 -11.85
N MET A 565 -25.23 -11.38 -13.00
CA MET A 565 -26.61 -11.70 -13.39
C MET A 565 -26.77 -13.10 -14.03
N ASP A 566 -25.70 -13.89 -14.12
CA ASP A 566 -25.63 -15.19 -14.81
C ASP A 566 -26.07 -15.16 -16.30
N LYS A 567 -25.90 -14.01 -16.95
CA LYS A 567 -26.26 -13.75 -18.36
C LYS A 567 -25.03 -13.74 -19.27
N LYS A 568 -24.23 -14.80 -19.24
CA LYS A 568 -22.97 -14.90 -20.03
C LYS A 568 -23.18 -14.78 -21.54
N ALA A 569 -24.27 -15.35 -22.08
CA ALA A 569 -24.57 -15.28 -23.51
C ALA A 569 -24.80 -13.84 -24.00
N ALA A 570 -25.55 -13.05 -23.23
CA ALA A 570 -25.81 -11.64 -23.53
C ALA A 570 -24.53 -10.80 -23.52
N ALA A 571 -23.60 -11.09 -22.60
CA ALA A 571 -22.28 -10.44 -22.58
C ALA A 571 -21.49 -10.74 -23.87
N VAL A 572 -21.44 -12.01 -24.30
CA VAL A 572 -20.74 -12.40 -25.53
C VAL A 572 -21.35 -11.75 -26.77
N GLU A 573 -22.68 -11.70 -26.86
CA GLU A 573 -23.37 -11.05 -27.98
C GLU A 573 -23.07 -9.54 -28.04
N LEU A 574 -23.06 -8.87 -26.89
CA LEU A 574 -22.71 -7.46 -26.81
C LEU A 574 -21.27 -7.21 -27.24
N ILE A 575 -20.30 -7.99 -26.74
CA ILE A 575 -18.89 -7.85 -27.12
C ILE A 575 -18.73 -8.05 -28.63
N LYS A 576 -19.35 -9.10 -29.19
CA LYS A 576 -19.30 -9.36 -30.63
C LYS A 576 -19.91 -8.21 -31.44
N LYS A 577 -21.03 -7.65 -31.01
CA LYS A 577 -21.64 -6.47 -31.64
C LYS A 577 -20.67 -5.29 -31.64
N ARG A 578 -20.00 -5.00 -30.52
CA ARG A 578 -19.02 -3.91 -30.43
C ARG A 578 -17.75 -4.17 -31.23
N LEU A 579 -17.29 -5.43 -31.31
CA LEU A 579 -16.18 -5.81 -32.19
C LEU A 579 -16.51 -5.64 -33.68
N CYS A 580 -17.79 -5.75 -34.08
CA CYS A 580 -18.21 -5.40 -35.44
C CYS A 580 -18.09 -3.89 -35.71
N GLU A 581 -18.28 -3.04 -34.70
CA GLU A 581 -18.13 -1.58 -34.80
C GLU A 581 -16.65 -1.15 -34.75
N LYS A 582 -15.88 -1.73 -33.82
CA LYS A 582 -14.46 -1.41 -33.56
C LYS A 582 -13.61 -2.69 -33.53
N PRO A 583 -13.25 -3.27 -34.69
CA PRO A 583 -12.49 -4.53 -34.73
C PRO A 583 -11.04 -4.38 -34.25
N SER A 584 -10.54 -3.14 -34.23
CA SER A 584 -9.17 -2.81 -33.87
C SER A 584 -8.95 -2.51 -32.37
N ASP A 585 -9.94 -2.72 -31.50
CA ASP A 585 -9.77 -2.50 -30.04
C ASP A 585 -9.28 -3.79 -29.35
N PRO A 586 -8.02 -3.83 -28.85
CA PRO A 586 -7.48 -5.01 -28.16
C PRO A 586 -8.23 -5.36 -26.87
N ARG A 587 -8.84 -4.37 -26.20
CA ARG A 587 -9.53 -4.58 -24.92
C ARG A 587 -10.73 -5.48 -25.11
N LEU A 588 -11.55 -5.21 -26.13
CA LEU A 588 -12.74 -6.02 -26.45
C LEU A 588 -12.37 -7.48 -26.79
N TRP A 589 -11.25 -7.69 -27.48
CA TRP A 589 -10.73 -9.04 -27.74
C TRP A 589 -10.26 -9.74 -26.46
N CYS A 590 -9.60 -9.01 -25.55
CA CYS A 590 -9.24 -9.56 -24.22
C CYS A 590 -10.50 -9.91 -23.42
N SER A 591 -11.48 -9.02 -23.35
CA SER A 591 -12.72 -9.27 -22.62
C SER A 591 -13.53 -10.43 -23.23
N LEU A 592 -13.48 -10.62 -24.56
CA LEU A 592 -14.06 -11.80 -25.21
C LEU A 592 -13.36 -13.08 -24.75
N GLY A 593 -12.02 -13.06 -24.70
CA GLY A 593 -11.22 -14.15 -24.16
C GLY A 593 -11.55 -14.43 -22.69
N ASP A 594 -11.74 -13.41 -21.86
CA ASP A 594 -12.04 -13.56 -20.42
C ASP A 594 -13.39 -14.28 -20.20
N VAL A 595 -14.39 -14.00 -21.05
CA VAL A 595 -15.73 -14.63 -20.95
C VAL A 595 -15.77 -16.02 -21.58
N THR A 596 -15.09 -16.21 -22.70
CA THR A 596 -15.11 -17.48 -23.47
C THR A 596 -14.03 -18.46 -23.02
N ASN A 597 -13.03 -17.96 -22.28
CA ASN A 597 -11.80 -18.66 -21.90
C ASN A 597 -11.05 -19.24 -23.11
N ASP A 598 -11.03 -18.48 -24.22
CA ASP A 598 -10.39 -18.86 -25.48
C ASP A 598 -9.11 -18.06 -25.75
N ASP A 599 -8.00 -18.78 -25.96
CA ASP A 599 -6.69 -18.19 -26.22
C ASP A 599 -6.64 -17.43 -27.56
N THR A 600 -7.42 -17.86 -28.56
CA THR A 600 -7.38 -17.23 -29.89
C THR A 600 -7.83 -15.78 -29.85
N SER A 601 -8.68 -15.43 -28.89
CA SER A 601 -9.14 -14.06 -28.70
C SER A 601 -8.02 -13.16 -28.17
N TYR A 602 -7.18 -13.66 -27.26
CA TYR A 602 -6.02 -12.90 -26.78
C TYR A 602 -4.90 -12.80 -27.83
N GLU A 603 -4.69 -13.84 -28.64
CA GLU A 603 -3.74 -13.79 -29.77
C GLU A 603 -4.14 -12.72 -30.78
N LYS A 604 -5.44 -12.64 -31.12
CA LYS A 604 -5.97 -11.54 -31.95
C LYS A 604 -5.78 -10.17 -31.29
N ALA A 605 -5.97 -10.07 -29.98
CA ALA A 605 -5.70 -8.81 -29.26
C ALA A 605 -4.23 -8.37 -29.40
N LEU A 606 -3.29 -9.33 -29.36
CA LEU A 606 -1.88 -9.06 -29.60
C LEU A 606 -1.60 -8.64 -31.05
N GLU A 607 -2.17 -9.32 -32.03
CA GLU A 607 -2.04 -8.96 -33.45
C GLU A 607 -2.54 -7.53 -33.73
N VAL A 608 -3.75 -7.23 -33.26
CA VAL A 608 -4.40 -5.92 -33.43
C VAL A 608 -3.65 -4.80 -32.72
N SER A 609 -3.09 -5.08 -31.53
CA SER A 609 -2.30 -4.10 -30.77
C SER A 609 -0.86 -3.91 -31.30
N GLY A 610 -0.42 -4.71 -32.28
CA GLY A 610 0.97 -4.70 -32.73
C GLY A 610 1.95 -5.14 -31.63
N LEU A 611 1.57 -6.14 -30.84
CA LEU A 611 2.34 -6.68 -29.70
C LEU A 611 2.56 -5.71 -28.53
N ARG A 612 1.71 -4.67 -28.41
CA ARG A 612 1.82 -3.65 -27.36
C ARG A 612 0.86 -3.84 -26.18
N SER A 613 -0.11 -4.76 -26.28
CA SER A 613 -1.06 -5.01 -25.19
C SER A 613 -0.44 -5.86 -24.07
N ALA A 614 -0.04 -5.21 -22.98
CA ALA A 614 0.40 -5.91 -21.77
C ALA A 614 -0.70 -6.81 -21.20
N ARG A 615 -1.96 -6.38 -21.22
CA ARG A 615 -3.11 -7.19 -20.75
C ARG A 615 -3.27 -8.51 -21.51
N ALA A 616 -3.13 -8.49 -22.84
CA ALA A 616 -3.26 -9.71 -23.64
C ALA A 616 -2.16 -10.73 -23.29
N TYR A 617 -0.90 -10.29 -23.14
CA TYR A 617 0.19 -11.14 -22.67
C TYR A 617 -0.09 -11.74 -21.28
N ARG A 618 -0.57 -10.94 -20.33
CA ARG A 618 -0.93 -11.41 -18.97
C ARG A 618 -2.02 -12.48 -19.00
N SER A 619 -3.03 -12.28 -19.84
CA SER A 619 -4.18 -13.18 -19.95
C SER A 619 -3.77 -14.52 -20.58
N LEU A 620 -2.96 -14.48 -21.66
CA LEU A 620 -2.33 -15.68 -22.24
C LEU A 620 -1.40 -16.38 -21.25
N ALA A 621 -0.60 -15.63 -20.50
CA ALA A 621 0.31 -16.18 -19.50
C ALA A 621 -0.45 -16.90 -18.38
N ARG A 622 -1.57 -16.34 -17.92
CA ARG A 622 -2.48 -16.97 -16.95
C ARG A 622 -3.13 -18.23 -17.52
N SER A 623 -3.60 -18.19 -18.76
CA SER A 623 -4.17 -19.38 -19.43
C SER A 623 -3.14 -20.50 -19.56
N ALA A 624 -1.92 -20.19 -20.00
CA ALA A 624 -0.80 -21.14 -20.08
C ALA A 624 -0.43 -21.72 -18.70
N TYR A 625 -0.43 -20.88 -17.65
CA TYR A 625 -0.19 -21.33 -16.27
C TYR A 625 -1.24 -22.36 -15.84
N ASN A 626 -2.52 -22.09 -16.10
CA ASN A 626 -3.63 -22.97 -15.75
C ASN A 626 -3.60 -24.31 -16.51
N ARG A 627 -3.02 -24.34 -17.72
CA ARG A 627 -2.77 -25.58 -18.48
C ARG A 627 -1.53 -26.36 -18.02
N GLY A 628 -0.72 -25.80 -17.12
CA GLY A 628 0.55 -26.39 -16.68
C GLY A 628 1.74 -26.12 -17.62
N GLU A 629 1.57 -25.26 -18.63
CA GLU A 629 2.62 -24.82 -19.55
C GLU A 629 3.48 -23.72 -18.90
N TYR A 630 4.15 -24.04 -17.79
CA TYR A 630 4.81 -23.05 -16.93
C TYR A 630 5.94 -22.27 -17.63
N GLU A 631 6.70 -22.90 -18.52
CA GLU A 631 7.79 -22.24 -19.25
C GLU A 631 7.24 -21.21 -20.26
N LYS A 632 6.16 -21.57 -20.99
CA LYS A 632 5.47 -20.63 -21.88
C LYS A 632 4.86 -19.47 -21.09
N SER A 633 4.23 -19.78 -19.95
CA SER A 633 3.68 -18.78 -19.03
C SER A 633 4.75 -17.78 -18.56
N LYS A 634 5.93 -18.28 -18.16
CA LYS A 634 7.07 -17.44 -17.75
C LYS A 634 7.46 -16.44 -18.84
N ILE A 635 7.68 -16.89 -20.07
CA ILE A 635 8.06 -16.02 -21.20
C ILE A 635 6.99 -14.97 -21.51
N LEU A 636 5.72 -15.35 -21.46
CA LEU A 636 4.60 -14.42 -21.68
C LEU A 636 4.50 -13.38 -20.56
N TRP A 637 4.70 -13.77 -19.30
CA TRP A 637 4.77 -12.84 -18.18
C TRP A 637 5.97 -11.90 -18.29
N GLU A 638 7.15 -12.38 -18.70
CA GLU A 638 8.32 -11.53 -18.96
C GLU A 638 8.03 -10.49 -20.05
N SER A 639 7.34 -10.90 -21.11
CA SER A 639 6.93 -10.00 -22.19
C SER A 639 5.95 -8.94 -21.69
N ALA A 640 4.97 -9.33 -20.85
CA ALA A 640 4.06 -8.39 -20.20
C ALA A 640 4.79 -7.39 -19.30
N MET A 641 5.72 -7.86 -18.46
CA MET A 641 6.48 -7.02 -17.52
C MET A 641 7.53 -6.14 -18.23
N GLY A 642 7.98 -6.54 -19.42
CA GLY A 642 8.80 -5.70 -20.29
C GLY A 642 8.04 -4.51 -20.88
N LEU A 643 6.72 -4.65 -21.10
CA LEU A 643 5.85 -3.56 -21.57
C LEU A 643 5.40 -2.65 -20.42
N ASN A 644 4.94 -3.24 -19.31
CA ASN A 644 4.59 -2.48 -18.10
C ASN A 644 5.22 -3.13 -16.86
N SER A 645 6.24 -2.47 -16.32
CA SER A 645 6.98 -2.95 -15.15
C SER A 645 6.36 -2.55 -13.81
N LEU A 646 5.43 -1.60 -13.76
CA LEU A 646 4.82 -1.09 -12.52
C LEU A 646 3.53 -1.83 -12.13
N TYR A 647 3.50 -3.15 -12.35
CA TYR A 647 2.36 -4.02 -12.06
C TYR A 647 2.76 -5.14 -11.06
N PRO A 648 2.54 -4.93 -9.73
CA PRO A 648 3.00 -5.85 -8.68
C PRO A 648 2.51 -7.30 -8.85
N ASP A 649 1.21 -7.47 -9.16
CA ASP A 649 0.59 -8.78 -9.33
C ASP A 649 1.21 -9.58 -10.48
N GLY A 650 1.69 -8.90 -11.53
CA GLY A 650 2.36 -9.55 -12.66
C GLY A 650 3.74 -10.07 -12.29
N TRP A 651 4.50 -9.34 -11.47
CA TRP A 651 5.78 -9.82 -10.94
C TRP A 651 5.58 -11.01 -9.99
N PHE A 652 4.52 -10.99 -9.17
CA PHE A 652 4.16 -12.13 -8.34
C PHE A 652 3.80 -13.36 -9.20
N ALA A 653 2.96 -13.17 -10.23
CA ALA A 653 2.56 -14.24 -11.13
C ALA A 653 3.75 -14.79 -11.95
N LEU A 654 4.66 -13.93 -12.40
CA LEU A 654 5.92 -14.33 -13.03
C LEU A 654 6.76 -15.17 -12.07
N GLY A 655 6.89 -14.75 -10.81
CA GLY A 655 7.61 -15.51 -9.79
C GLY A 655 7.00 -16.89 -9.54
N ALA A 656 5.67 -16.99 -9.51
CA ALA A 656 4.95 -18.25 -9.37
C ALA A 656 5.14 -19.17 -10.59
N ALA A 657 5.08 -18.62 -11.81
CA ALA A 657 5.35 -19.37 -13.05
C ALA A 657 6.80 -19.86 -13.10
N ALA A 658 7.77 -19.00 -12.78
CA ALA A 658 9.19 -19.33 -12.72
C ALA A 658 9.47 -20.43 -11.70
N LEU A 659 8.89 -20.34 -10.50
CA LEU A 659 9.02 -21.36 -9.45
C LEU A 659 8.50 -22.73 -9.92
N LYS A 660 7.34 -22.77 -10.58
CA LYS A 660 6.78 -24.01 -11.14
C LYS A 660 7.60 -24.56 -12.31
N SER A 661 8.25 -23.68 -13.10
CA SER A 661 9.23 -24.06 -14.13
C SER A 661 10.60 -24.49 -13.56
N ARG A 662 10.79 -24.44 -12.23
CA ARG A 662 12.04 -24.72 -11.50
C ARG A 662 13.17 -23.73 -11.76
N ASP A 663 12.84 -22.54 -12.24
CA ASP A 663 13.77 -21.43 -12.41
C ASP A 663 13.82 -20.59 -11.12
N VAL A 664 14.65 -21.05 -10.18
CA VAL A 664 14.76 -20.48 -8.82
C VAL A 664 15.29 -19.04 -8.84
N ASP A 665 16.23 -18.74 -9.72
CA ASP A 665 16.84 -17.41 -9.82
C ASP A 665 15.85 -16.40 -10.37
N LYS A 666 15.15 -16.73 -11.46
CA LYS A 666 14.12 -15.85 -12.01
C LYS A 666 12.96 -15.66 -11.04
N ALA A 667 12.55 -16.71 -10.32
CA ALA A 667 11.50 -16.61 -9.31
C ALA A 667 11.89 -15.64 -8.19
N LEU A 668 13.13 -15.70 -7.72
CA LEU A 668 13.64 -14.81 -6.67
C LEU A 668 13.66 -13.35 -7.15
N ASP A 669 14.14 -13.11 -8.37
CA ASP A 669 14.15 -11.77 -8.96
C ASP A 669 12.73 -11.22 -9.08
N ALA A 670 11.80 -12.02 -9.61
CA ALA A 670 10.42 -11.59 -9.83
C ALA A 670 9.68 -11.30 -8.51
N PHE A 671 9.76 -12.16 -7.49
CA PHE A 671 9.16 -11.86 -6.19
C PHE A 671 9.82 -10.67 -5.51
N THR A 672 11.13 -10.49 -5.68
CA THR A 672 11.85 -9.32 -5.16
C THR A 672 11.35 -8.02 -5.81
N ARG A 673 11.08 -8.02 -7.12
CA ARG A 673 10.44 -6.90 -7.82
C ARG A 673 9.01 -6.67 -7.33
N ALA A 674 8.26 -7.74 -7.05
CA ALA A 674 6.91 -7.63 -6.50
C ALA A 674 6.92 -6.90 -5.14
N VAL A 675 7.80 -7.27 -4.19
CA VAL A 675 7.88 -6.59 -2.88
C VAL A 675 8.48 -5.19 -2.94
N GLN A 676 9.30 -4.89 -3.95
CA GLN A 676 9.78 -3.51 -4.18
C GLN A 676 8.64 -2.57 -4.60
N LEU A 677 7.64 -3.10 -5.32
CA LEU A 677 6.48 -2.33 -5.79
C LEU A 677 5.32 -2.37 -4.80
N ASP A 678 5.15 -3.48 -4.08
CA ASP A 678 4.17 -3.69 -3.03
C ASP A 678 4.83 -4.33 -1.80
N PRO A 679 5.38 -3.51 -0.89
CA PRO A 679 6.03 -3.99 0.33
C PRO A 679 5.10 -4.76 1.27
N GLU A 680 3.77 -4.62 1.13
CA GLU A 680 2.78 -5.26 2.00
C GLU A 680 2.39 -6.67 1.55
N ASN A 681 2.92 -7.14 0.43
CA ASN A 681 2.67 -8.49 -0.05
C ASN A 681 3.41 -9.55 0.79
N GLY A 682 2.76 -9.97 1.88
CA GLY A 682 3.31 -10.98 2.79
C GLY A 682 3.56 -12.35 2.14
N GLU A 683 2.83 -12.70 1.07
CA GLU A 683 3.07 -13.96 0.35
C GLU A 683 4.33 -13.90 -0.51
N ALA A 684 4.57 -12.76 -1.15
CA ALA A 684 5.80 -12.55 -1.91
C ALA A 684 7.02 -12.64 -0.99
N TRP A 685 6.97 -12.00 0.20
CA TRP A 685 8.02 -12.13 1.22
C TRP A 685 8.23 -13.58 1.68
N ASN A 686 7.14 -14.33 1.90
CA ASN A 686 7.22 -15.75 2.23
C ASN A 686 7.89 -16.57 1.11
N ASN A 687 7.53 -16.32 -0.14
CA ASN A 687 8.12 -17.02 -1.29
C ASN A 687 9.61 -16.69 -1.45
N ILE A 688 10.02 -15.43 -1.25
CA ILE A 688 11.44 -15.02 -1.21
C ILE A 688 12.17 -15.79 -0.11
N ALA A 689 11.59 -15.88 1.09
CA ALA A 689 12.20 -16.58 2.21
C ALA A 689 12.40 -18.07 1.92
N CYS A 690 11.38 -18.75 1.39
CA CYS A 690 11.44 -20.14 0.96
C CYS A 690 12.49 -20.37 -0.14
N LEU A 691 12.58 -19.46 -1.12
CA LEU A 691 13.61 -19.52 -2.17
C LEU A 691 15.03 -19.39 -1.59
N HIS A 692 15.23 -18.51 -0.60
CA HIS A 692 16.50 -18.42 0.11
C HIS A 692 16.82 -19.69 0.93
N MET A 693 15.83 -20.35 1.52
CA MET A 693 16.02 -21.67 2.14
C MET A 693 16.52 -22.71 1.14
N VAL A 694 15.91 -22.78 -0.06
CA VAL A 694 16.35 -23.69 -1.13
C VAL A 694 17.79 -23.40 -1.56
N LYS A 695 18.19 -22.13 -1.60
CA LYS A 695 19.57 -21.69 -1.89
C LYS A 695 20.52 -21.82 -0.69
N LYS A 696 20.08 -22.37 0.45
CA LYS A 696 20.83 -22.49 1.71
C LYS A 696 21.38 -21.16 2.24
N ARG A 697 20.65 -20.07 2.00
CA ARG A 697 20.96 -18.70 2.46
C ARG A 697 20.09 -18.37 3.67
N SER A 698 20.39 -18.98 4.81
CA SER A 698 19.50 -18.92 5.99
C SER A 698 19.35 -17.49 6.54
N LYS A 699 20.42 -16.67 6.53
CA LYS A 699 20.38 -15.28 7.04
C LYS A 699 19.38 -14.42 6.27
N GLU A 700 19.40 -14.49 4.95
CA GLU A 700 18.49 -13.77 4.07
C GLU A 700 17.07 -14.30 4.19
N ALA A 701 16.89 -15.63 4.28
CA ALA A 701 15.58 -16.24 4.51
C ALA A 701 14.94 -15.75 5.81
N PHE A 702 15.73 -15.60 6.88
CA PHE A 702 15.25 -15.14 8.18
C PHE A 702 14.75 -13.70 8.15
N ILE A 703 15.47 -12.82 7.46
CA ILE A 703 15.04 -11.41 7.28
C ILE A 703 13.72 -11.39 6.49
N ALA A 704 13.62 -12.14 5.40
CA ALA A 704 12.41 -12.19 4.58
C ALA A 704 11.20 -12.77 5.34
N PHE A 705 11.38 -13.84 6.11
CA PHE A 705 10.30 -14.37 6.97
C PHE A 705 9.88 -13.38 8.05
N LYS A 706 10.81 -12.61 8.62
CA LYS A 706 10.47 -11.59 9.61
C LYS A 706 9.55 -10.52 9.00
N GLU A 707 9.80 -10.09 7.76
CA GLU A 707 8.89 -9.18 7.05
C GLU A 707 7.56 -9.86 6.71
N ALA A 708 7.58 -11.11 6.22
CA ALA A 708 6.36 -11.87 5.93
C ALA A 708 5.45 -12.01 7.17
N LEU A 709 6.03 -12.35 8.33
CA LEU A 709 5.31 -12.57 9.59
C LEU A 709 4.79 -11.28 10.24
N LYS A 710 5.41 -10.13 9.94
CA LYS A 710 4.78 -8.84 10.29
C LYS A 710 3.43 -8.74 9.59
N LEU A 711 3.37 -9.10 8.31
CA LEU A 711 2.22 -8.96 7.42
C LEU A 711 1.15 -10.03 7.66
N LYS A 712 1.53 -11.31 7.66
CA LYS A 712 0.64 -12.47 7.84
C LYS A 712 1.00 -13.27 9.09
N ARG A 713 0.48 -12.85 10.25
CA ARG A 713 0.79 -13.47 11.55
C ARG A 713 0.01 -14.76 11.83
N GLU A 714 -1.04 -15.04 11.08
CA GLU A 714 -2.00 -16.11 11.37
C GLU A 714 -1.63 -17.44 10.69
N SER A 715 -0.70 -17.45 9.75
CA SER A 715 -0.27 -18.68 9.07
C SER A 715 0.74 -19.45 9.95
N TRP A 716 0.31 -20.61 10.43
CA TRP A 716 1.19 -21.50 11.20
C TRP A 716 2.32 -22.08 10.33
N GLN A 717 2.11 -22.28 9.02
CA GLN A 717 3.15 -22.75 8.09
C GLN A 717 4.34 -21.78 8.02
N MET A 718 4.06 -20.47 7.99
CA MET A 718 5.11 -19.45 7.96
C MET A 718 5.92 -19.44 9.26
N TRP A 719 5.24 -19.60 10.41
CA TRP A 719 5.90 -19.71 11.72
C TRP A 719 6.75 -20.99 11.83
N GLU A 720 6.29 -22.11 11.27
CA GLU A 720 7.05 -23.37 11.22
C GLU A 720 8.33 -23.21 10.39
N ASN A 721 8.24 -22.68 9.17
CA ASN A 721 9.40 -22.42 8.33
C ASN A 721 10.37 -21.40 8.97
N TYR A 722 9.83 -20.34 9.58
CA TYR A 722 10.64 -19.36 10.32
C TYR A 722 11.38 -19.99 11.49
N SER A 723 10.73 -20.89 12.23
CA SER A 723 11.36 -21.59 13.36
C SER A 723 12.54 -22.45 12.91
N GLN A 724 12.41 -23.15 11.77
CA GLN A 724 13.50 -23.93 11.18
C GLN A 724 14.69 -23.03 10.79
N VAL A 725 14.43 -21.92 10.10
CA VAL A 725 15.49 -20.99 9.67
C VAL A 725 16.14 -20.29 10.88
N ALA A 726 15.38 -19.96 11.91
CA ALA A 726 15.91 -19.37 13.14
C ALA A 726 16.87 -20.32 13.86
N VAL A 727 16.58 -21.63 13.87
CA VAL A 727 17.52 -22.65 14.36
C VAL A 727 18.77 -22.72 13.50
N ASP A 728 18.64 -22.69 12.18
CA ASP A 728 19.79 -22.75 11.25
C ASP A 728 20.77 -21.56 11.43
N ILE A 729 20.30 -20.42 11.94
CA ILE A 729 21.14 -19.24 12.26
C ILE A 729 21.69 -19.29 13.69
N GLY A 730 21.15 -20.17 14.53
CA GLY A 730 21.46 -20.25 15.96
C GLY A 730 20.70 -19.25 16.83
N ASN A 731 19.63 -18.62 16.33
CA ASN A 731 18.78 -17.72 17.10
C ASN A 731 17.64 -18.49 17.79
N LEU A 732 17.99 -19.18 18.87
CA LEU A 732 17.10 -20.09 19.57
C LEU A 732 15.91 -19.41 20.26
N SER A 733 16.07 -18.17 20.73
CA SER A 733 14.98 -17.44 21.42
C SER A 733 13.79 -17.23 20.49
N GLN A 734 14.06 -16.76 19.27
CA GLN A 734 13.03 -16.52 18.27
C GLN A 734 12.49 -17.81 17.66
N ALA A 735 13.34 -18.85 17.52
CA ALA A 735 12.88 -20.18 17.13
C ALA A 735 11.83 -20.73 18.12
N MET A 736 12.08 -20.59 19.43
CA MET A 736 11.13 -21.03 20.46
C MET A 736 9.85 -20.19 20.50
N GLU A 737 9.96 -18.86 20.33
CA GLU A 737 8.77 -18.01 20.21
C GLU A 737 7.91 -18.45 19.00
N ALA A 738 8.55 -18.76 17.88
CA ALA A 738 7.89 -19.24 16.68
C ALA A 738 7.19 -20.59 16.91
N VAL A 739 7.87 -21.56 17.56
CA VAL A 739 7.26 -22.85 17.94
C VAL A 739 6.07 -22.66 18.86
N GLN A 740 6.16 -21.75 19.85
CA GLN A 740 5.04 -21.41 20.72
C GLN A 740 3.86 -20.86 19.92
N LYS A 741 4.10 -19.99 18.93
CA LYS A 741 3.04 -19.49 18.04
C LYS A 741 2.41 -20.59 17.19
N VAL A 742 3.20 -21.53 16.66
CA VAL A 742 2.65 -22.70 15.94
C VAL A 742 1.73 -23.52 16.85
N LEU A 743 2.12 -23.76 18.10
CA LEU A 743 1.30 -24.48 19.07
C LEU A 743 0.00 -23.74 19.41
N ASP A 744 0.07 -22.43 19.61
CA ASP A 744 -1.09 -21.59 19.88
C ASP A 744 -2.09 -21.62 18.71
N LEU A 745 -1.58 -21.44 17.47
CA LEU A 745 -2.41 -21.38 16.26
C LEU A 745 -3.01 -22.74 15.87
N THR A 746 -2.32 -23.84 16.15
CA THR A 746 -2.77 -25.19 15.79
C THR A 746 -3.58 -25.88 16.89
N ASN A 747 -3.99 -25.13 17.93
CA ASN A 747 -4.64 -25.68 19.13
C ASN A 747 -3.86 -26.87 19.71
N LYS A 748 -2.53 -26.76 19.73
CA LYS A 748 -1.56 -27.73 20.29
C LYS A 748 -1.55 -29.10 19.61
N LYS A 749 -1.98 -29.18 18.34
CA LYS A 749 -2.00 -30.42 17.56
C LYS A 749 -0.71 -30.68 16.78
N ARG A 750 -0.03 -29.63 16.31
CA ARG A 750 1.24 -29.76 15.57
C ARG A 750 2.43 -29.52 16.48
N CYS A 751 3.36 -30.48 16.46
CA CYS A 751 4.64 -30.37 17.13
C CYS A 751 5.67 -31.16 16.31
N ASP A 752 6.68 -30.48 15.76
CA ASP A 752 7.83 -31.15 15.14
C ASP A 752 8.83 -31.55 16.23
N SER A 753 8.85 -32.85 16.55
CA SER A 753 9.80 -33.39 17.53
C SER A 753 11.25 -33.28 17.05
N GLY A 754 11.51 -33.34 15.73
CA GLY A 754 12.85 -33.24 15.17
C GLY A 754 13.43 -31.83 15.23
N LEU A 755 12.59 -30.79 15.17
CA LEU A 755 13.01 -29.41 15.42
C LEU A 755 13.32 -29.18 16.90
N LEU A 756 12.45 -29.64 17.81
CA LEU A 756 12.69 -29.53 19.26
C LEU A 756 13.94 -30.29 19.69
N GLU A 757 14.21 -31.44 19.08
CA GLU A 757 15.46 -32.20 19.26
C GLU A 757 16.69 -31.35 18.94
N ARG A 758 16.69 -30.69 17.76
CA ARG A 758 17.78 -29.82 17.33
C ARG A 758 17.96 -28.62 18.26
N ILE A 759 16.86 -28.00 18.71
CA ILE A 759 16.90 -26.90 19.69
C ILE A 759 17.48 -27.40 21.02
N MET A 760 17.08 -28.57 21.51
CA MET A 760 17.58 -29.13 22.77
C MET A 760 19.08 -29.41 22.71
N LEU A 761 19.55 -30.06 21.63
CA LEU A 761 20.97 -30.35 21.43
C LEU A 761 21.83 -29.09 21.44
N GLU A 762 21.38 -28.03 20.75
CA GLU A 762 22.09 -26.75 20.73
C GLU A 762 22.11 -26.08 22.13
N ILE A 763 21.03 -26.19 22.91
CA ILE A 763 21.00 -25.70 24.30
C ILE A 763 22.00 -26.49 25.16
N GLU A 764 22.02 -27.82 25.04
CA GLU A 764 22.94 -28.70 25.75
C GLU A 764 24.40 -28.34 25.43
N GLU A 765 24.73 -28.17 24.15
CA GLU A 765 26.08 -27.77 23.71
C GLU A 765 26.50 -26.41 24.30
N ARG A 766 25.61 -25.40 24.28
CA ARG A 766 25.88 -24.09 24.89
C ARG A 766 26.07 -24.16 26.40
N THR A 767 25.32 -25.02 27.09
CA THR A 767 25.50 -25.22 28.54
C THR A 767 26.82 -25.91 28.86
N LEU A 768 27.26 -26.90 28.06
CA LEU A 768 28.54 -27.58 28.24
C LEU A 768 29.73 -26.63 28.05
N ILE A 769 29.70 -25.79 27.02
CA ILE A 769 30.75 -24.79 26.77
C ILE A 769 30.87 -23.81 27.95
N SER A 770 29.74 -23.40 28.53
CA SER A 770 29.72 -22.51 29.70
C SER A 770 30.31 -23.14 30.97
N HIS A 771 30.34 -24.47 31.05
CA HIS A 771 30.96 -25.22 32.14
C HIS A 771 32.45 -25.49 31.89
N SER A 772 32.87 -25.76 30.65
CA SER A 772 34.28 -25.99 30.31
C SER A 772 35.15 -24.74 30.43
N GLU A 773 34.65 -23.56 30.02
CA GLU A 773 35.42 -22.30 30.12
C GLU A 773 35.63 -21.85 31.58
N SER A 774 34.70 -22.21 32.49
CA SER A 774 34.86 -21.93 33.92
C SER A 774 35.96 -22.75 34.62
N ASN A 775 36.39 -23.85 34.02
CA ASN A 775 37.49 -24.66 34.55
C ASN A 775 38.87 -24.20 34.06
N VAL A 776 38.94 -23.50 32.92
CA VAL A 776 40.20 -22.97 32.35
C VAL A 776 40.61 -21.63 32.97
N ALA A 777 39.65 -20.82 33.43
CA ALA A 777 39.94 -19.56 34.12
C ALA A 777 40.64 -19.72 35.49
N ASN A 778 40.78 -20.95 36.00
CA ASN A 778 41.45 -21.26 37.26
C ASN A 778 42.89 -21.81 37.10
N SER A 779 43.47 -21.87 35.89
CA SER A 779 44.78 -22.50 35.69
C SER A 779 45.93 -21.68 35.09
N ASP A 780 45.76 -20.44 34.61
CA ASP A 780 46.89 -19.68 34.03
C ASP A 780 47.05 -18.27 34.62
N SER A 781 47.82 -18.20 35.72
CA SER A 781 48.49 -16.98 36.17
C SER A 781 49.98 -17.05 35.85
N SER A 782 50.37 -16.73 34.62
CA SER A 782 51.74 -16.26 34.34
C SER A 782 51.80 -15.38 33.09
N HIS A 783 52.66 -14.37 33.19
CA HIS A 783 52.79 -13.16 32.36
C HIS A 783 52.96 -13.38 30.83
N THR A 784 52.39 -12.49 30.00
CA THR A 784 53.11 -11.56 29.07
C THR A 784 52.15 -10.72 28.21
N ALA A 785 52.59 -9.51 27.84
CA ALA A 785 51.81 -8.42 27.23
C ALA A 785 51.44 -8.62 25.74
N PRO A 786 50.38 -7.95 25.20
CA PRO A 786 50.04 -8.03 23.78
C PRO A 786 50.69 -6.91 22.96
N VAL A 787 51.23 -7.28 21.80
CA VAL A 787 51.62 -6.37 20.72
C VAL A 787 50.50 -6.31 19.69
N ASN A 788 50.26 -5.09 19.23
CA ASN A 788 49.17 -4.62 18.37
C ASN A 788 49.52 -4.78 16.88
N VAL A 789 48.68 -5.42 16.07
CA VAL A 789 48.61 -5.19 14.61
C VAL A 789 47.15 -5.31 14.14
N SER A 790 46.71 -4.26 13.45
CA SER A 790 45.36 -3.97 12.97
C SER A 790 45.06 -4.52 11.58
N SER A 791 43.80 -4.89 11.33
CA SER A 791 43.05 -4.47 10.12
C SER A 791 41.55 -4.72 10.27
N ASN A 792 40.78 -3.68 9.96
CA ASN A 792 39.37 -3.47 10.26
C ASN A 792 38.44 -3.95 9.13
N VAL A 793 37.39 -4.70 9.47
CA VAL A 793 36.02 -4.49 8.96
C VAL A 793 35.06 -4.72 10.13
N ALA A 794 34.17 -3.75 10.38
CA ALA A 794 33.43 -3.58 11.63
C ALA A 794 32.44 -4.73 11.90
N ASN A 795 32.66 -5.43 13.01
CA ASN A 795 31.71 -6.36 13.62
C ASN A 795 31.47 -5.88 15.06
N ALA A 796 30.43 -5.07 15.25
CA ALA A 796 30.02 -4.58 16.57
C ALA A 796 29.16 -5.65 17.26
N ASN A 797 29.82 -6.67 17.81
CA ASN A 797 29.28 -7.58 18.84
C ASN A 797 30.44 -8.44 19.36
N GLY A 798 31.19 -7.92 20.32
CA GLY A 798 32.36 -8.63 20.83
C GLY A 798 32.86 -8.05 22.14
N VAL A 799 32.09 -8.27 23.22
CA VAL A 799 32.52 -8.79 24.55
C VAL A 799 31.21 -9.08 25.29
N GLN A 800 30.57 -10.22 25.03
CA GLN A 800 29.55 -10.73 25.98
C GLN A 800 30.30 -11.32 27.18
N THR A 801 30.11 -10.72 28.35
CA THR A 801 30.61 -11.23 29.63
C THR A 801 30.05 -12.64 29.89
N ASP A 802 30.83 -13.55 30.50
CA ASP A 802 30.38 -14.93 30.81
C ASP A 802 29.06 -14.98 31.60
N SER A 803 28.81 -13.95 32.40
CA SER A 803 27.55 -13.79 33.14
C SER A 803 26.35 -13.51 32.24
N ALA A 804 26.53 -12.92 31.06
CA ALA A 804 25.48 -12.72 30.07
C ALA A 804 25.14 -14.04 29.36
N ARG A 805 26.13 -14.84 28.97
CA ARG A 805 25.91 -16.15 28.32
C ARG A 805 25.20 -17.14 29.24
N ARG A 806 25.55 -17.19 30.54
CA ARG A 806 24.83 -18.02 31.52
C ARG A 806 23.38 -17.61 31.67
N ARG A 807 23.11 -16.31 31.82
CA ARG A 807 21.73 -15.79 31.92
C ARG A 807 20.91 -16.10 30.66
N GLU A 808 21.53 -16.02 29.49
CA GLU A 808 20.90 -16.39 28.23
C GLU A 808 20.58 -17.89 28.18
N ALA A 809 21.53 -18.76 28.57
CA ALA A 809 21.31 -20.20 28.64
C ALA A 809 20.18 -20.58 29.62
N GLU A 810 20.18 -20.00 30.82
CA GLU A 810 19.10 -20.19 31.82
C GLU A 810 17.74 -19.75 31.26
N HIS A 811 17.69 -18.60 30.57
CA HIS A 811 16.47 -18.13 29.94
C HIS A 811 15.96 -19.06 28.84
N LEU A 812 16.86 -19.61 28.00
CA LEU A 812 16.51 -20.57 26.96
C LEU A 812 15.96 -21.87 27.56
N ILE A 813 16.56 -22.36 28.66
CA ILE A 813 16.06 -23.53 29.41
C ILE A 813 14.65 -23.27 29.95
N GLU A 814 14.35 -22.07 30.45
CA GLU A 814 12.99 -21.74 30.91
C GLU A 814 11.97 -21.73 29.77
N LEU A 815 12.34 -21.16 28.61
CA LEU A 815 11.46 -21.08 27.43
C LEU A 815 11.11 -22.46 26.89
N ILE A 816 12.10 -23.32 26.65
CA ILE A 816 11.84 -24.68 26.16
C ILE A 816 11.01 -25.49 27.18
N GLY A 817 11.23 -25.26 28.47
CA GLY A 817 10.44 -25.86 29.54
C GLY A 817 8.97 -25.43 29.56
N LYS A 818 8.64 -24.19 29.16
CA LYS A 818 7.25 -23.74 28.98
C LYS A 818 6.59 -24.47 27.82
N ILE A 819 7.28 -24.56 26.68
CA ILE A 819 6.81 -25.23 25.47
C ILE A 819 6.56 -26.72 25.75
N LEU A 820 7.56 -27.43 26.28
CA LEU A 820 7.45 -28.87 26.57
C LEU A 820 6.33 -29.17 27.58
N ARG A 821 6.16 -28.35 28.62
CA ARG A 821 5.04 -28.52 29.57
C ARG A 821 3.67 -28.42 28.90
N GLN A 822 3.50 -27.50 27.95
CA GLN A 822 2.24 -27.38 27.22
C GLN A 822 1.98 -28.57 26.30
N ILE A 823 3.01 -29.06 25.61
CA ILE A 823 2.90 -30.19 24.68
C ILE A 823 2.61 -31.49 25.43
N VAL A 824 3.32 -31.75 26.52
CA VAL A 824 3.16 -32.96 27.34
C VAL A 824 1.73 -33.09 27.90
N GLN A 825 1.05 -31.97 28.15
CA GLN A 825 -0.35 -31.96 28.58
C GLN A 825 -1.34 -32.30 27.46
N SER A 826 -1.00 -32.07 26.19
CA SER A 826 -1.90 -32.27 25.05
C SER A 826 -1.65 -33.57 24.27
N CYS A 827 -0.38 -33.95 24.05
CA CYS A 827 0.03 -35.10 23.23
C CYS A 827 1.41 -35.63 23.67
N GLY A 828 1.45 -36.69 24.48
CA GLY A 828 2.69 -37.28 24.97
C GLY A 828 3.25 -38.38 24.06
N ASN A 829 3.94 -38.02 22.98
CA ASN A 829 4.76 -38.98 22.20
C ASN A 829 6.05 -39.35 22.96
N ALA A 830 6.63 -40.51 22.68
CA ALA A 830 7.83 -41.04 23.32
C ALA A 830 9.02 -40.07 23.23
N ASP A 831 9.23 -39.47 22.05
CA ASP A 831 10.33 -38.52 21.80
C ASP A 831 10.18 -37.25 22.65
N ILE A 832 8.94 -36.76 22.81
CA ILE A 832 8.63 -35.56 23.61
C ILE A 832 8.87 -35.82 25.10
N TRP A 833 8.52 -37.01 25.61
CA TRP A 833 8.86 -37.40 26.98
C TRP A 833 10.38 -37.48 27.21
N GLY A 834 11.14 -37.93 26.21
CA GLY A 834 12.61 -37.91 26.26
C GLY A 834 13.20 -36.50 26.29
N LEU A 835 12.66 -35.58 25.48
CA LEU A 835 13.03 -34.16 25.53
C LEU A 835 12.68 -33.53 26.88
N TYR A 836 11.51 -33.88 27.44
CA TYR A 836 11.08 -33.39 28.74
C TYR A 836 11.97 -33.89 29.89
N ALA A 837 12.43 -35.13 29.82
CA ALA A 837 13.40 -35.69 30.75
C ALA A 837 14.75 -34.95 30.70
N ARG A 838 15.30 -34.73 29.49
CA ARG A 838 16.56 -33.98 29.32
C ARG A 838 16.46 -32.56 29.85
N TRP A 839 15.34 -31.88 29.63
CA TRP A 839 15.09 -30.57 30.22
C TRP A 839 15.14 -30.58 31.76
N HIS A 840 14.51 -31.56 32.41
CA HIS A 840 14.57 -31.70 33.87
C HIS A 840 15.98 -32.04 34.38
N LYS A 841 16.73 -32.84 33.62
CA LYS A 841 18.15 -33.14 33.89
C LYS A 841 18.99 -31.86 33.87
N LEU A 842 18.80 -30.99 32.87
CA LEU A 842 19.48 -29.68 32.79
C LEU A 842 19.11 -28.75 33.96
N LYS A 843 17.87 -28.81 34.44
CA LYS A 843 17.43 -28.05 35.63
C LYS A 843 17.96 -28.62 36.95
N GLY A 844 18.43 -29.87 36.96
CA GLY A 844 18.89 -30.61 38.14
C GLY A 844 17.78 -31.31 38.93
N ASP A 845 16.55 -31.39 38.41
CA ASP A 845 15.42 -32.09 39.04
C ASP A 845 15.40 -33.57 38.59
N LEU A 846 16.24 -34.38 39.23
CA LEU A 846 16.40 -35.79 38.88
C LEU A 846 15.12 -36.62 39.16
N ALA A 847 14.29 -36.20 40.12
CA ALA A 847 13.06 -36.92 40.45
C ALA A 847 12.07 -36.83 39.28
N MET A 848 11.79 -35.61 38.80
CA MET A 848 10.89 -35.40 37.66
C MET A 848 11.50 -35.92 36.34
N CYS A 849 12.83 -35.89 36.21
CA CYS A 849 13.54 -36.56 35.11
C CYS A 849 13.23 -38.06 35.06
N SER A 850 13.33 -38.76 36.19
CA SER A 850 13.03 -40.20 36.27
C SER A 850 11.57 -40.52 35.96
N GLU A 851 10.62 -39.68 36.39
CA GLU A 851 9.20 -39.84 36.04
C GLU A 851 8.93 -39.65 34.54
N ALA A 852 9.59 -38.67 33.91
CA ALA A 852 9.47 -38.42 32.48
C ALA A 852 10.08 -39.56 31.65
N LEU A 853 11.28 -40.04 32.01
CA LEU A 853 11.91 -41.21 31.38
C LEU A 853 11.07 -42.47 31.53
N LEU A 854 10.46 -42.68 32.70
CA LEU A 854 9.58 -43.82 32.91
C LEU A 854 8.32 -43.76 32.03
N LYS A 855 7.76 -42.57 31.79
CA LYS A 855 6.67 -42.38 30.81
C LYS A 855 7.15 -42.59 29.37
N GLN A 856 8.37 -42.17 29.03
CA GLN A 856 8.99 -42.46 27.73
C GLN A 856 9.14 -43.98 27.52
N VAL A 857 9.74 -44.70 28.47
CA VAL A 857 9.92 -46.15 28.42
C VAL A 857 8.56 -46.86 28.25
N ARG A 858 7.54 -46.46 29.02
CA ARG A 858 6.17 -47.01 28.89
C ARG A 858 5.54 -46.76 27.51
N SER A 859 5.78 -45.60 26.91
CA SER A 859 5.25 -45.30 25.57
C SER A 859 5.84 -46.17 24.46
N TYR A 860 7.06 -46.69 24.67
CA TYR A 860 7.70 -47.63 23.76
C TYR A 860 7.23 -49.08 23.93
N GLN A 861 6.65 -49.47 25.09
CA GLN A 861 6.22 -50.85 25.45
C GLN A 861 4.98 -51.39 24.69
N GLY A 862 4.74 -50.93 23.46
CA GLY A 862 3.65 -51.42 22.61
C GLY A 862 3.88 -52.82 22.04
N SER A 863 2.86 -53.38 21.36
CA SER A 863 2.86 -54.74 20.78
C SER A 863 4.02 -55.04 19.83
N ASP A 864 4.57 -53.99 19.21
CA ASP A 864 5.57 -54.10 18.15
C ASP A 864 7.00 -53.93 18.66
N LEU A 865 7.20 -53.59 19.95
CA LEU A 865 8.51 -53.33 20.54
C LEU A 865 9.52 -54.46 20.29
N TRP A 866 9.07 -55.70 20.47
CA TRP A 866 9.94 -56.88 20.37
C TRP A 866 10.12 -57.35 18.92
N LYS A 867 9.37 -56.80 17.97
CA LYS A 867 9.43 -57.15 16.54
C LYS A 867 10.23 -56.14 15.73
N ASP A 868 10.15 -54.86 16.11
CA ASP A 868 10.83 -53.76 15.43
C ASP A 868 12.17 -53.45 16.10
N LYS A 869 13.25 -53.69 15.36
CA LYS A 869 14.62 -53.49 15.83
C LYS A 869 14.92 -52.04 16.19
N ASP A 870 14.44 -51.07 15.41
CA ASP A 870 14.72 -49.65 15.64
C ASP A 870 13.98 -49.13 16.87
N ARG A 871 12.78 -49.64 17.10
CA ARG A 871 11.99 -49.36 18.30
C ARG A 871 12.61 -49.98 19.55
N PHE A 872 13.17 -51.19 19.45
CA PHE A 872 13.91 -51.83 20.54
C PHE A 872 15.16 -51.02 20.92
N VAL A 873 15.93 -50.52 19.95
CA VAL A 873 17.12 -49.68 20.20
C VAL A 873 16.73 -48.41 20.97
N LYS A 874 15.68 -47.69 20.55
CA LYS A 874 15.19 -46.50 21.27
C LYS A 874 14.73 -46.81 22.69
N PHE A 875 14.04 -47.93 22.88
CA PHE A 875 13.59 -48.40 24.20
C PHE A 875 14.75 -48.78 25.12
N ALA A 876 15.75 -49.51 24.60
CA ALA A 876 16.92 -49.92 25.35
C ALA A 876 17.72 -48.70 25.82
N ASN A 877 17.96 -47.73 24.92
CA ASN A 877 18.63 -46.47 25.27
C ASN A 877 17.87 -45.66 26.33
N ALA A 878 16.54 -45.52 26.20
CA ALA A 878 15.73 -44.85 27.21
C ALA A 878 15.75 -45.58 28.57
N SER A 879 15.79 -46.91 28.56
CA SER A 879 15.88 -47.74 29.77
C SER A 879 17.24 -47.62 30.44
N LEU A 880 18.33 -47.58 29.67
CA LEU A 880 19.68 -47.35 30.18
C LEU A 880 19.80 -45.97 30.83
N GLU A 881 19.31 -44.92 30.18
CA GLU A 881 19.30 -43.57 30.77
C GLU A 881 18.45 -43.50 32.05
N LEU A 882 17.31 -44.19 32.10
CA LEU A 882 16.50 -44.29 33.32
C LEU A 882 17.29 -44.94 34.47
N CYS A 883 18.04 -46.01 34.19
CA CYS A 883 18.86 -46.69 35.19
C CYS A 883 19.98 -45.78 35.72
N LYS A 884 20.67 -45.05 34.84
CA LYS A 884 21.69 -44.06 35.25
C LYS A 884 21.10 -42.98 36.16
N VAL A 885 19.93 -42.44 35.84
CA VAL A 885 19.25 -41.44 36.69
C VAL A 885 18.84 -42.04 38.05
N TYR A 886 18.41 -43.30 38.09
CA TYR A 886 18.11 -43.98 39.36
C TYR A 886 19.37 -44.22 40.22
N GLN A 887 20.50 -44.56 39.61
CA GLN A 887 21.78 -44.65 40.31
C GLN A 887 22.19 -43.29 40.89
N GLU A 888 22.09 -42.21 40.11
CA GLU A 888 22.38 -40.84 40.59
C GLU A 888 21.44 -40.40 41.74
N LEU A 889 20.15 -40.72 41.65
CA LEU A 889 19.18 -40.45 42.71
C LEU A 889 19.50 -41.22 43.99
N ALA A 890 19.89 -42.48 43.89
CA ALA A 890 20.26 -43.30 45.03
C ALA A 890 21.52 -42.77 45.73
N LEU A 891 22.51 -42.31 44.95
CA LEU A 891 23.73 -41.67 45.46
C LEU A 891 23.46 -40.37 46.22
N ARG A 892 22.46 -39.58 45.79
CA ARG A 892 22.09 -38.31 46.45
C ARG A 892 21.12 -38.47 47.61
N GLY A 893 20.21 -39.44 47.52
CA GLY A 893 19.07 -39.61 48.43
C GLY A 893 19.23 -40.66 49.53
N ASN A 894 20.33 -41.43 49.55
CA ASN A 894 20.53 -42.57 50.46
C ASN A 894 19.36 -43.58 50.48
N SER A 895 18.63 -43.71 49.37
CA SER A 895 17.49 -44.62 49.25
C SER A 895 17.84 -45.79 48.31
N ARG A 896 17.69 -47.03 48.80
CA ARG A 896 17.92 -48.27 48.02
C ARG A 896 16.75 -48.65 47.11
N ARG A 897 15.64 -47.92 47.18
CA ARG A 897 14.38 -48.27 46.49
C ARG A 897 14.49 -48.10 44.97
N GLU A 898 15.16 -47.04 44.53
CA GLU A 898 15.35 -46.66 43.14
C GLU A 898 16.30 -47.63 42.43
N LEU A 899 17.38 -48.06 43.09
CA LEU A 899 18.29 -49.09 42.60
C LEU A 899 17.59 -50.43 42.40
N PHE A 900 16.79 -50.86 43.38
CA PHE A 900 16.01 -52.10 43.24
C PHE A 900 14.98 -52.00 42.10
N ALA A 901 14.37 -50.83 41.87
CA ALA A 901 13.45 -50.62 40.75
C ALA A 901 14.17 -50.67 39.40
N ALA A 902 15.37 -50.10 39.29
CA ALA A 902 16.23 -50.20 38.11
C ALA A 902 16.62 -51.65 37.82
N GLU A 903 17.09 -52.38 38.83
CA GLU A 903 17.51 -53.78 38.73
C GLU A 903 16.36 -54.69 38.23
N MET A 904 15.16 -54.51 38.81
CA MET A 904 13.98 -55.29 38.41
C MET A 904 13.53 -54.97 36.97
N HIS A 905 13.63 -53.71 36.53
CA HIS A 905 13.32 -53.29 35.16
C HIS A 905 14.30 -53.92 34.16
N VAL A 906 15.61 -53.87 34.43
CA VAL A 906 16.65 -54.45 33.57
C VAL A 906 16.53 -55.98 33.50
N LYS A 907 16.32 -56.67 34.63
CA LYS A 907 16.09 -58.14 34.63
C LYS A 907 14.86 -58.53 33.81
N SER A 908 13.77 -57.78 33.95
CA SER A 908 12.55 -58.03 33.19
C SER A 908 12.72 -57.80 31.69
N THR A 909 13.44 -56.74 31.31
CA THR A 909 13.67 -56.39 29.90
C THR A 909 14.60 -57.37 29.21
N ILE A 910 15.73 -57.76 29.83
CA ILE A 910 16.65 -58.78 29.30
C ILE A 910 15.91 -60.10 29.05
N LYS A 911 15.05 -60.53 29.99
CA LYS A 911 14.27 -61.76 29.84
C LYS A 911 13.29 -61.73 28.65
N GLN A 912 12.79 -60.56 28.29
CA GLN A 912 11.84 -60.38 27.18
C GLN A 912 12.53 -60.08 25.85
N ALA A 913 13.78 -59.59 25.88
CA ALA A 913 14.55 -59.14 24.72
C ALA A 913 15.43 -60.23 24.07
N ILE A 914 15.21 -61.52 24.35
CA ILE A 914 16.09 -62.63 23.93
C ILE A 914 16.30 -62.65 22.41
N ASP A 915 15.27 -62.30 21.64
CA ASP A 915 15.32 -62.27 20.17
C ASP A 915 16.21 -61.15 19.60
N HIS A 916 16.63 -60.19 20.43
CA HIS A 916 17.53 -59.07 20.08
C HIS A 916 18.94 -59.22 20.67
N SER A 917 19.35 -60.42 21.09
CA SER A 917 20.65 -60.69 21.73
C SER A 917 21.88 -60.21 20.93
N ASN A 918 21.72 -60.01 19.62
CA ASN A 918 22.79 -59.61 18.71
C ASN A 918 22.96 -58.09 18.58
N THR A 919 22.16 -57.27 19.27
CA THR A 919 22.31 -55.81 19.25
C THR A 919 23.29 -55.34 20.32
N LYS A 920 23.97 -54.22 20.06
CA LYS A 920 24.91 -53.63 21.00
C LYS A 920 24.19 -53.19 22.28
N GLU A 921 23.00 -52.65 22.12
CA GLU A 921 22.17 -52.09 23.19
C GLU A 921 21.65 -53.18 24.15
N TYR A 922 21.43 -54.40 23.65
CA TYR A 922 21.15 -55.55 24.52
C TYR A 922 22.38 -55.89 25.37
N GLY A 923 23.58 -55.87 24.79
CA GLY A 923 24.84 -56.02 25.51
C GLY A 923 25.04 -54.94 26.58
N ASP A 924 24.73 -53.68 26.26
CA ASP A 924 24.83 -52.54 27.18
C ASP A 924 23.84 -52.69 28.36
N LEU A 925 22.64 -53.24 28.14
CA LEU A 925 21.68 -53.57 29.21
C LEU A 925 22.18 -54.69 30.13
N VAL A 926 22.85 -55.71 29.57
CA VAL A 926 23.48 -56.78 30.37
C VAL A 926 24.65 -56.23 31.18
N ALA A 927 25.50 -55.40 30.57
CA ALA A 927 26.63 -54.76 31.26
C ALA A 927 26.16 -53.86 32.42
N CYS A 928 25.07 -53.10 32.22
CA CYS A 928 24.45 -52.29 33.28
C CYS A 928 24.04 -53.12 34.51
N LEU A 929 23.69 -54.40 34.33
CA LEU A 929 23.35 -55.32 35.41
C LEU A 929 24.59 -55.92 36.10
N GLU A 930 25.69 -56.09 35.35
CA GLU A 930 26.96 -56.63 35.84
C GLU A 930 27.77 -55.59 36.63
N ASP A 931 27.71 -54.30 36.25
CA ASP A 931 28.36 -53.20 36.97
C ASP A 931 27.79 -53.01 38.40
N ASP A 932 26.49 -53.24 38.61
CA ASP A 932 25.82 -53.20 39.92
C ASP A 932 26.28 -54.34 40.87
N VAL A 933 26.87 -55.42 40.34
CA VAL A 933 27.43 -56.51 41.15
C VAL A 933 28.81 -56.13 41.72
N THR A 934 29.48 -55.11 41.17
CA THR A 934 30.87 -54.77 41.52
C THR A 934 31.05 -53.49 42.34
N THR A 935 30.04 -52.61 42.42
CA THR A 935 30.12 -51.38 43.22
C THR A 935 29.13 -51.38 44.39
N GLU A 936 29.67 -51.68 45.58
CA GLU A 936 29.13 -51.44 46.94
C GLU A 936 27.82 -52.12 47.43
N MET A 937 27.12 -52.95 46.64
CA MET A 937 25.93 -53.67 47.15
C MET A 937 26.14 -55.15 47.52
N GLY A 938 27.30 -55.74 47.20
CA GLY A 938 27.59 -57.15 47.47
C GLY A 938 27.79 -57.54 48.94
N ALA A 939 27.94 -56.58 49.87
CA ALA A 939 28.36 -56.85 51.25
C ALA A 939 27.25 -56.76 52.33
N HIS A 940 25.97 -56.61 51.98
CA HIS A 940 24.91 -56.46 53.00
C HIS A 940 23.63 -57.27 52.79
N TRP A 941 23.54 -58.06 51.71
CA TRP A 941 22.36 -58.88 51.42
C TRP A 941 22.42 -60.32 51.97
N VAL A 942 23.46 -60.67 52.73
CA VAL A 942 23.63 -62.02 53.31
C VAL A 942 23.23 -62.09 54.79
N GLU A 943 23.01 -60.98 55.50
CA GLU A 943 22.98 -61.02 56.97
C GLU A 943 21.61 -60.96 57.69
N LEU A 944 20.47 -60.90 56.99
CA LEU A 944 19.17 -60.97 57.69
C LEU A 944 18.16 -61.84 56.94
N GLY A 945 18.16 -63.13 57.29
CA GLY A 945 17.12 -64.06 56.90
C GLY A 945 15.81 -63.91 57.71
N ILE A 946 14.75 -64.39 57.07
CA ILE A 946 13.49 -64.94 57.59
C ILE A 946 12.27 -63.99 57.73
N ASN A 947 11.30 -64.25 56.84
CA ASN A 947 9.83 -64.30 56.99
C ASN A 947 9.16 -63.64 58.21
N GLN A 948 8.21 -62.73 57.94
CA GLN A 948 6.82 -62.77 58.45
C GLN A 948 5.90 -61.71 57.77
N PHE A 949 4.68 -62.15 57.42
CA PHE A 949 3.37 -61.45 57.26
C PHE A 949 3.30 -59.91 57.37
N THR A 950 2.55 -59.15 56.54
CA THR A 950 1.08 -59.17 56.38
C THR A 950 0.59 -58.38 55.14
N ARG A 951 -0.62 -58.74 54.68
CA ARG A 951 -1.48 -58.00 53.75
C ARG A 951 -1.82 -56.58 54.23
N LEU A 952 -1.92 -55.63 53.30
CA LEU A 952 -2.95 -54.58 53.30
C LEU A 952 -3.48 -54.37 51.88
N ASN A 953 -4.74 -54.74 51.69
CA ASN A 953 -5.60 -54.40 50.55
C ASN A 953 -6.34 -53.08 50.86
N TYR A 954 -6.63 -52.27 49.82
CA TYR A 954 -7.93 -51.64 49.45
C TYR A 954 -7.70 -50.50 48.40
N PRO A 955 -8.71 -50.03 47.61
CA PRO A 955 -9.16 -50.65 46.35
C PRO A 955 -9.34 -49.67 45.15
N VAL A 956 -9.57 -50.26 43.95
CA VAL A 956 -10.49 -49.89 42.84
C VAL A 956 -10.72 -48.40 42.48
N LEU A 957 -10.48 -48.05 41.19
CA LEU A 957 -11.53 -47.54 40.29
C LEU A 957 -11.17 -47.69 38.81
N LEU A 958 -12.00 -48.48 38.13
CA LEU A 958 -12.17 -48.53 36.69
C LEU A 958 -12.70 -47.20 36.16
N CYS A 959 -12.16 -46.76 35.02
CA CYS A 959 -12.96 -46.14 33.96
C CYS A 959 -12.56 -46.79 32.64
N GLN A 960 -13.40 -47.71 32.15
CA GLN A 960 -13.45 -48.07 30.74
C GLN A 960 -14.21 -46.98 29.98
N SER A 961 -13.72 -46.59 28.80
CA SER A 961 -14.61 -46.30 27.67
C SER A 961 -13.93 -46.64 26.33
N ASN A 962 -14.44 -47.72 25.75
CA ASN A 962 -14.81 -47.95 24.34
C ASN A 962 -13.86 -47.56 23.17
N LEU A 963 -13.25 -48.60 22.61
CA LEU A 963 -13.42 -49.13 21.25
C LEU A 963 -13.38 -48.19 20.00
N SER A 964 -12.25 -48.30 19.28
CA SER A 964 -12.13 -48.61 17.83
C SER A 964 -12.24 -47.45 16.79
N PRO A 965 -11.86 -47.67 15.51
CA PRO A 965 -10.51 -47.47 14.98
C PRO A 965 -10.50 -46.51 13.77
N TRP A 966 -9.36 -45.92 13.37
CA TRP A 966 -8.97 -45.65 11.97
C TRP A 966 -7.57 -45.02 11.98
N LEU A 967 -6.56 -45.87 11.75
CA LEU A 967 -5.22 -45.50 11.34
C LEU A 967 -4.95 -46.24 10.03
N THR A 968 -4.81 -45.49 8.95
CA THR A 968 -4.07 -45.82 7.72
C THR A 968 -3.77 -44.45 7.11
N GLN A 969 -2.58 -44.09 6.65
CA GLN A 969 -1.26 -44.72 6.63
C GLN A 969 -0.36 -43.57 6.19
N PHE A 970 0.71 -43.27 6.94
CA PHE A 970 1.80 -42.43 6.46
C PHE A 970 2.94 -43.38 6.12
N GLU A 971 3.28 -43.48 4.84
CA GLU A 971 4.60 -43.85 4.35
C GLU A 971 4.97 -42.84 3.25
N GLY A 972 6.21 -42.34 3.28
CA GLY A 972 6.80 -41.67 2.12
C GLY A 972 7.50 -40.35 2.43
N LEU A 973 8.73 -40.44 2.92
CA LEU A 973 9.72 -39.36 2.95
C LEU A 973 10.04 -38.85 1.54
N TRP A 974 10.19 -37.52 1.49
CA TRP A 974 11.03 -36.72 0.59
C TRP A 974 10.69 -36.68 -0.91
N ALA A 975 10.55 -35.42 -1.38
CA ALA A 975 10.41 -34.96 -2.76
C ALA A 975 8.99 -34.75 -3.37
N ARG A 976 7.89 -34.77 -2.60
CA ARG A 976 6.54 -34.52 -3.19
C ARG A 976 5.70 -33.33 -2.72
N ASP A 977 6.02 -32.65 -1.62
CA ASP A 977 5.15 -31.57 -1.11
C ASP A 977 5.65 -30.14 -1.34
N PHE A 978 6.62 -29.94 -2.24
CA PHE A 978 6.99 -28.59 -2.70
C PHE A 978 6.05 -28.01 -3.77
N LEU A 979 4.88 -28.63 -4.02
CA LEU A 979 4.02 -28.29 -5.17
C LEU A 979 2.51 -28.17 -4.92
N SER A 980 1.94 -28.36 -3.72
CA SER A 980 0.47 -28.39 -3.56
C SER A 980 -0.21 -27.18 -2.88
N GLU A 981 0.51 -26.24 -2.25
CA GLU A 981 -0.14 -25.11 -1.53
C GLU A 981 0.00 -23.73 -2.20
N ALA A 982 0.59 -23.64 -3.39
CA ALA A 982 0.57 -22.41 -4.21
C ALA A 982 -0.69 -22.30 -5.11
N ALA A 983 -1.72 -23.13 -4.89
CA ALA A 983 -2.88 -23.26 -5.79
C ALA A 983 -4.25 -23.28 -5.09
N SER A 984 -4.35 -23.01 -3.79
CA SER A 984 -5.62 -23.16 -3.05
C SER A 984 -6.47 -21.90 -2.86
N ASP A 985 -6.07 -20.71 -3.34
CA ASP A 985 -6.88 -19.47 -3.22
C ASP A 985 -7.37 -18.87 -4.56
N THR A 986 -7.64 -19.73 -5.56
CA THR A 986 -8.48 -19.37 -6.73
C THR A 986 -9.91 -19.91 -6.65
N ARG A 987 -10.39 -20.29 -5.45
CA ARG A 987 -11.78 -20.69 -5.22
C ARG A 987 -12.47 -19.85 -4.15
N VAL A 988 -12.52 -18.54 -4.36
CA VAL A 988 -13.60 -17.69 -3.82
C VAL A 988 -14.05 -16.72 -4.92
N GLN A 989 -14.80 -17.24 -5.89
CA GLN A 989 -15.84 -16.55 -6.65
C GLN A 989 -16.59 -17.60 -7.50
N ALA A 990 -17.34 -18.44 -6.82
CA ALA A 990 -18.44 -19.21 -7.39
C ALA A 990 -19.42 -19.54 -6.25
N ARG A 991 -20.12 -18.49 -5.80
CA ARG A 991 -21.47 -18.56 -5.24
C ARG A 991 -22.11 -17.19 -5.32
#